data_AF-A0A3S4FS81-F1
#
_entry.id   AF-A0A3S4FS81-F1
#
_cell.length_a   1.000
_cell.length_b   1.000
_cell.length_c   1.000
_cell.angle_alpha   90.00
_cell.angle_beta   90.00
_cell.angle_gamma   90.00
#
_symmetry.space_group_name_H-M   'P 1'
#
loop_
_entity.id
_entity.type
_entity.pdbx_description
1 polymer ?
#
loop_
_entity_poly.entity_id
_entity_poly.type
_entity_poly.pdbx_seq_one_letter_code
_entity_poly.pdbx_strand_id
1 'polypeptide(L)'
;MSYVIAAPEIVAAAASDLANIGSAIGVANATAAVPTTSVLAAAADEVSAAIAAVFGAHGQAYQALSAQATAFHAEFVEALSTAAGSYAAAEAANAAQTLLGAVNAPAQALLGRPLIGNGIDGTAANPNGGDGGLLYGNGGNGYSQTDGGLAGGNGGSAGLIGNGGNGGAGGGYLLGAGGAGGAGGNGGVLYGNGGTGGAGGSGTTSYGAAGVGGNALLFGNGGTGGSGLGAGANGGNAVFGNGGSGGAGAGGVGGNGGNTLIGTGGTGGAGGGAFGVGGHGSYAAGDGGSVGLWGSGGAGGQGTAPPADSGFAGGDGGNGGNGGLLYGDGGAGGAGGLGADYSSLFYNAGNGGNGGVGGNASLFGNGGAGGVGGAGGTGSSLSYGGHGGDGGNGGTDGLFFGKGGAGGNGGAGGGTTSSGTGGSGGVGGTGGSSFLGTGGTGGAGGAGGTATGSGASGAGGVGGNGGYNGFIGTGGAGGAGGAGGGGGQGAAGGNGGGGGDAAGVFGTGGAGGTGGAGGTTTANGGTGGAAGLGGNGGNASSIIGLGGAGGTGGTGGAATGTGATTGADGGTGGNGGNATGLINFGGQGGVGGTGGAGATPGADGAGGIGGSPGGQPGAAAAASVSALLPANLSGSAAAAGGAYQDLFTNTVANLQSIGATWAANPAPFLGQILINQFGYGQLVFTALGNATRDFALGLAGLPPAFQSAFQALVAGDVGGAVSDIAEGLSKLVVTGVDTSDLANIKVLGPVGDLLPILSIPGDSAFNFANVIKTPTDTTVSVEFASYIPPTINATLGLPVALTLDAAGSAVTSANALGTSVTAVVNAVQAGNWPAAIGALVDAPAVVANGFLNGQGTITVPLSVPVVDSAVINFPVNGILVPPHAYTATVVIAGLSYDVPIGGTPIGGIVPGLLNYAPQQFAKAIGA
;
A
#
# COMPACT_ATOMS: atom_id res chain seq x y z
N MET A 1 -42.41 -28.22 -43.45
CA MET A 1 -41.69 -27.32 -44.36
C MET A 1 -40.97 -28.19 -45.38
N SER A 2 -41.09 -27.95 -46.69
CA SER A 2 -40.36 -28.73 -47.69
C SER A 2 -38.87 -28.47 -47.53
N TYR A 3 -38.07 -29.52 -47.35
CA TYR A 3 -36.61 -29.41 -47.37
C TYR A 3 -36.17 -28.97 -48.77
N VAL A 4 -35.58 -27.78 -48.86
CA VAL A 4 -34.87 -27.36 -50.07
C VAL A 4 -33.51 -28.04 -50.01
N ILE A 5 -33.26 -29.00 -50.89
CA ILE A 5 -31.95 -29.62 -51.09
C ILE A 5 -31.23 -28.75 -52.13
N ALA A 6 -30.24 -27.98 -51.70
CA ALA A 6 -29.26 -27.36 -52.59
C ALA A 6 -28.09 -28.34 -52.73
N ALA A 7 -27.46 -28.43 -53.90
CA ALA A 7 -26.22 -29.19 -54.10
C ALA A 7 -25.07 -28.18 -54.29
N PRO A 8 -24.37 -27.77 -53.22
CA PRO A 8 -23.37 -26.69 -53.27
C PRO A 8 -22.27 -26.95 -54.30
N GLU A 9 -21.90 -28.22 -54.51
CA GLU A 9 -20.89 -28.64 -55.48
C GLU A 9 -21.32 -28.35 -56.92
N ILE A 10 -22.61 -28.51 -57.24
CA ILE A 10 -23.15 -28.24 -58.59
C ILE A 10 -23.17 -26.73 -58.85
N VAL A 11 -23.48 -25.92 -57.83
CA VAL A 11 -23.53 -24.46 -57.93
C VAL A 11 -22.12 -23.86 -58.06
N ALA A 12 -21.15 -24.38 -57.32
CA ALA A 12 -19.75 -23.99 -57.44
C ALA A 12 -19.16 -24.35 -58.83
N ALA A 13 -19.49 -25.54 -59.35
CA ALA A 13 -19.10 -25.94 -60.70
C ALA A 13 -19.71 -25.00 -61.77
N ALA A 14 -21.00 -24.68 -61.65
CA ALA A 14 -21.67 -23.74 -62.56
C ALA A 14 -21.06 -22.33 -62.52
N ALA A 15 -20.68 -21.82 -61.34
CA ALA A 15 -19.99 -20.53 -61.21
C ALA A 15 -18.63 -20.53 -61.93
N SER A 16 -17.87 -21.62 -61.82
CA SER A 16 -16.60 -21.81 -62.55
C SER A 16 -16.80 -21.85 -64.07
N ASP A 17 -17.80 -22.59 -64.55
CA ASP A 17 -18.13 -22.65 -65.98
C ASP A 17 -18.57 -21.29 -66.53
N LEU A 18 -19.38 -20.55 -65.78
CA LEU A 18 -19.80 -19.19 -66.14
C LEU A 18 -18.61 -18.23 -66.16
N ALA A 19 -17.66 -18.33 -65.23
CA ALA A 19 -16.43 -17.53 -65.27
C ALA A 19 -15.63 -17.79 -66.56
N ASN A 20 -15.51 -19.06 -66.98
CA ASN A 20 -14.85 -19.46 -68.22
C ASN A 20 -15.57 -18.90 -69.47
N ILE A 21 -16.90 -18.95 -69.51
CA ILE A 21 -17.69 -18.36 -70.59
C ILE A 21 -17.50 -16.83 -70.64
N GLY A 22 -17.55 -16.16 -69.48
CA GLY A 22 -17.33 -14.71 -69.39
C GLY A 22 -15.95 -14.30 -69.92
N SER A 23 -14.91 -15.08 -69.62
CA SER A 23 -13.56 -14.89 -70.16
C SER A 23 -13.52 -15.06 -71.69
N ALA A 24 -14.10 -16.13 -72.23
CA ALA A 24 -14.15 -16.38 -73.67
C ALA A 24 -14.89 -15.28 -74.44
N ILE A 25 -16.02 -14.81 -73.91
CA ILE A 25 -16.79 -13.69 -74.48
C ILE A 25 -16.00 -12.39 -74.40
N GLY A 26 -15.32 -12.12 -73.28
CA GLY A 26 -14.45 -10.95 -73.11
C GLY A 26 -13.34 -10.90 -74.17
N VAL A 27 -12.67 -12.05 -74.44
CA VAL A 27 -11.65 -12.17 -75.50
C VAL A 27 -12.25 -11.94 -76.89
N ALA A 28 -13.43 -12.49 -77.16
CA ALA A 28 -14.12 -12.30 -78.43
C ALA A 28 -14.48 -10.82 -78.67
N ASN A 29 -15.03 -10.14 -77.65
CA ASN A 29 -15.39 -8.72 -77.71
C ASN A 29 -14.17 -7.82 -77.90
N ALA A 30 -13.05 -8.13 -77.23
CA ALA A 30 -11.79 -7.41 -77.40
C ALA A 30 -11.22 -7.59 -78.81
N THR A 31 -11.26 -8.81 -79.35
CA THR A 31 -10.79 -9.12 -80.72
C THR A 31 -11.61 -8.40 -81.78
N ALA A 32 -12.93 -8.29 -81.57
CA ALA A 32 -13.84 -7.61 -82.47
C ALA A 32 -13.79 -6.07 -82.38
N ALA A 33 -13.17 -5.49 -81.34
CA ALA A 33 -13.23 -4.06 -81.06
C ALA A 33 -12.66 -3.19 -82.19
N VAL A 34 -11.43 -3.48 -82.64
CA VAL A 34 -10.76 -2.69 -83.71
C VAL A 34 -11.50 -2.79 -85.05
N PRO A 35 -11.77 -3.99 -85.62
CA PRO A 35 -12.38 -4.08 -86.95
C PRO A 35 -13.81 -3.52 -87.01
N THR A 36 -14.52 -3.42 -85.88
CA THR A 36 -15.89 -2.88 -85.82
C THR A 36 -15.95 -1.37 -85.54
N THR A 37 -14.91 -0.79 -84.95
CA THR A 37 -14.88 0.65 -84.61
C THR A 37 -14.10 1.50 -85.60
N SER A 38 -13.14 0.91 -86.33
CA SER A 38 -12.32 1.59 -87.34
C SER A 38 -12.76 1.28 -88.78
N VAL A 39 -14.08 1.30 -89.04
CA VAL A 39 -14.60 1.07 -90.39
C VAL A 39 -14.20 2.25 -91.28
N LEU A 40 -13.46 1.99 -92.34
CA LEU A 40 -13.04 2.99 -93.32
C LEU A 40 -14.16 3.23 -94.35
N ALA A 41 -14.30 4.47 -94.81
CA ALA A 41 -15.22 4.80 -95.90
C ALA A 41 -14.79 4.09 -97.19
N ALA A 42 -15.74 3.48 -97.91
CA ALA A 42 -15.46 2.73 -99.14
C ALA A 42 -15.02 3.62 -100.32
N ALA A 43 -15.43 4.89 -100.31
CA ALA A 43 -15.01 5.94 -101.24
C ALA A 43 -15.03 7.31 -100.52
N ALA A 44 -14.53 8.35 -101.20
CA ALA A 44 -14.38 9.70 -100.63
C ALA A 44 -15.69 10.51 -100.56
N ASP A 45 -16.84 9.87 -100.85
CA ASP A 45 -18.16 10.52 -100.83
C ASP A 45 -18.77 10.56 -99.42
N GLU A 46 -19.68 11.51 -99.23
CA GLU A 46 -20.35 11.76 -97.96
C GLU A 46 -21.23 10.60 -97.49
N VAL A 47 -21.75 9.76 -98.42
CA VAL A 47 -22.58 8.60 -98.07
C VAL A 47 -21.71 7.48 -97.49
N SER A 48 -20.59 7.16 -98.14
CA SER A 48 -19.59 6.21 -97.64
C SER A 48 -19.01 6.64 -96.27
N ALA A 49 -18.75 7.93 -96.09
CA ALA A 49 -18.31 8.49 -94.82
C ALA A 49 -19.38 8.39 -93.73
N ALA A 50 -20.64 8.71 -94.04
CA ALA A 50 -21.76 8.59 -93.11
C ALA A 50 -22.03 7.14 -92.69
N ILE A 51 -21.96 6.18 -93.64
CA ILE A 51 -22.13 4.75 -93.34
C ILE A 51 -21.00 4.25 -92.43
N ALA A 52 -19.74 4.57 -92.75
CA ALA A 52 -18.59 4.24 -91.90
C ALA A 52 -18.73 4.83 -90.48
N ALA A 53 -19.21 6.08 -90.37
CA ALA A 53 -19.47 6.72 -89.09
C ALA A 53 -20.59 6.03 -88.29
N VAL A 54 -21.68 5.60 -88.93
CA VAL A 54 -22.76 4.84 -88.27
C VAL A 54 -22.24 3.50 -87.75
N PHE A 55 -21.49 2.74 -88.55
CA PHE A 55 -20.93 1.46 -88.10
C PHE A 55 -19.88 1.62 -87.02
N GLY A 56 -19.01 2.63 -87.12
CA GLY A 56 -18.03 2.97 -86.07
C GLY A 56 -18.71 3.37 -84.75
N ALA A 57 -19.74 4.22 -84.82
CA ALA A 57 -20.53 4.62 -83.65
C ALA A 57 -21.30 3.43 -83.04
N HIS A 58 -21.86 2.54 -83.87
CA HIS A 58 -22.50 1.31 -83.42
C HIS A 58 -21.51 0.37 -82.73
N GLY A 59 -20.30 0.21 -83.28
CA GLY A 59 -19.22 -0.57 -82.67
C GLY A 59 -18.82 -0.01 -81.30
N GLN A 60 -18.70 1.32 -81.16
CA GLN A 60 -18.41 1.97 -79.87
C GLN A 60 -19.54 1.77 -78.84
N ALA A 61 -20.79 1.91 -79.27
CA ALA A 61 -21.95 1.66 -78.41
C ALA A 61 -22.03 0.19 -77.96
N TYR A 62 -21.72 -0.76 -78.86
CA TYR A 62 -21.63 -2.18 -78.55
C TYR A 62 -20.55 -2.46 -77.52
N GLN A 63 -19.35 -1.87 -77.67
CA GLN A 63 -18.26 -2.04 -76.71
C GLN A 63 -18.64 -1.52 -75.31
N ALA A 64 -19.26 -0.35 -75.23
CA ALA A 64 -19.76 0.19 -73.96
C ALA A 64 -20.82 -0.71 -73.29
N LEU A 65 -21.75 -1.27 -74.06
CA LEU A 65 -22.75 -2.22 -73.56
C LEU A 65 -22.10 -3.54 -73.13
N SER A 66 -21.13 -4.04 -73.89
CA SER A 66 -20.43 -5.29 -73.56
C SER A 66 -19.63 -5.17 -72.26
N ALA A 67 -19.02 -4.02 -71.98
CA ALA A 67 -18.34 -3.76 -70.71
C ALA A 67 -19.33 -3.78 -69.51
N GLN A 68 -20.52 -3.19 -69.68
CA GLN A 68 -21.59 -3.27 -68.66
C GLN A 68 -22.06 -4.71 -68.45
N ALA A 69 -22.24 -5.47 -69.53
CA ALA A 69 -22.61 -6.89 -69.45
C ALA A 69 -21.53 -7.74 -68.77
N THR A 70 -20.24 -7.47 -69.00
CA THR A 70 -19.13 -8.14 -68.32
C THR A 70 -19.12 -7.84 -66.82
N ALA A 71 -19.37 -6.58 -66.41
CA ALA A 71 -19.45 -6.23 -65.00
C ALA A 71 -20.61 -6.95 -64.29
N PHE A 72 -21.81 -6.93 -64.91
CA PHE A 72 -22.96 -7.67 -64.41
C PHE A 72 -22.69 -9.18 -64.32
N HIS A 73 -22.06 -9.76 -65.34
CA HIS A 73 -21.69 -11.18 -65.36
C HIS A 73 -20.71 -11.53 -64.23
N ALA A 74 -19.74 -10.66 -63.95
CA ALA A 74 -18.80 -10.84 -62.85
C ALA A 74 -19.51 -10.82 -61.48
N GLU A 75 -20.38 -9.83 -61.24
CA GLU A 75 -21.19 -9.75 -60.01
C GLU A 75 -22.08 -10.98 -59.85
N PHE A 76 -22.67 -11.48 -60.94
CA PHE A 76 -23.50 -12.68 -60.93
C PHE A 76 -22.70 -13.93 -60.53
N VAL A 77 -21.51 -14.12 -61.09
CA VAL A 77 -20.61 -15.26 -60.75
C VAL A 77 -20.12 -15.16 -59.30
N GLU A 78 -19.80 -13.96 -58.82
CA GLU A 78 -19.40 -13.71 -57.43
C GLU A 78 -20.53 -14.02 -56.45
N ALA A 79 -21.75 -13.56 -56.74
CA ALA A 79 -22.93 -13.85 -55.94
C ALA A 79 -23.22 -15.35 -55.91
N LEU A 80 -23.10 -16.05 -57.04
CA LEU A 80 -23.31 -17.50 -57.13
C LEU A 80 -22.27 -18.30 -56.33
N SER A 81 -21.00 -17.89 -56.38
CA SER A 81 -19.91 -18.49 -55.61
C SER A 81 -20.09 -18.26 -54.11
N THR A 82 -20.51 -17.06 -53.71
CA THR A 82 -20.80 -16.69 -52.32
C THR A 82 -22.00 -17.49 -51.77
N ALA A 83 -23.04 -17.67 -52.58
CA ALA A 83 -24.19 -18.49 -52.24
C ALA A 83 -23.78 -19.96 -52.06
N ALA A 84 -22.98 -20.53 -52.97
CA ALA A 84 -22.46 -21.89 -52.85
C ALA A 84 -21.67 -22.10 -51.55
N GLY A 85 -20.79 -21.16 -51.19
CA GLY A 85 -20.06 -21.18 -49.92
C GLY A 85 -20.98 -21.11 -48.70
N SER A 86 -22.06 -20.32 -48.75
CA SER A 86 -23.03 -20.20 -47.67
C SER A 86 -23.85 -21.48 -47.46
N TYR A 87 -24.27 -22.14 -48.54
CA TYR A 87 -24.98 -23.42 -48.46
C TYR A 87 -24.06 -24.55 -48.00
N ALA A 88 -22.82 -24.62 -48.48
CA ALA A 88 -21.84 -25.60 -48.02
C ALA A 88 -21.54 -25.46 -46.51
N ALA A 89 -21.42 -24.22 -46.01
CA ALA A 89 -21.25 -23.95 -44.59
C ALA A 89 -22.49 -24.39 -43.77
N ALA A 90 -23.70 -24.18 -44.29
CA ALA A 90 -24.92 -24.65 -43.65
C ALA A 90 -25.01 -26.19 -43.61
N GLU A 91 -24.62 -26.89 -44.67
CA GLU A 91 -24.56 -28.35 -44.68
C GLU A 91 -23.51 -28.89 -43.70
N ALA A 92 -22.32 -28.29 -43.65
CA ALA A 92 -21.30 -28.65 -42.68
C ALA A 92 -21.79 -28.46 -41.23
N ALA A 93 -22.51 -27.37 -40.94
CA ALA A 93 -23.12 -27.13 -39.64
C ALA A 93 -24.20 -28.16 -39.29
N ASN A 94 -25.07 -28.52 -40.24
CA ASN A 94 -26.10 -29.54 -40.07
C ASN A 94 -25.49 -30.96 -39.87
N ALA A 95 -24.42 -31.28 -40.59
CA ALA A 95 -23.68 -32.53 -40.43
C ALA A 95 -23.00 -32.60 -39.05
N ALA A 96 -22.40 -31.50 -38.59
CA ALA A 96 -21.82 -31.41 -37.24
C ALA A 96 -22.89 -31.59 -36.15
N GLN A 97 -24.09 -31.02 -36.31
CA GLN A 97 -25.21 -31.24 -35.39
C GLN A 97 -25.67 -32.70 -35.37
N THR A 98 -25.71 -33.36 -36.52
CA THR A 98 -26.10 -34.79 -36.61
C THR A 98 -25.10 -35.67 -35.86
N LEU A 99 -23.80 -35.42 -36.05
CA LEU A 99 -22.75 -36.13 -35.32
C LEU A 99 -22.82 -35.87 -33.81
N LEU A 100 -23.00 -34.61 -33.41
CA LEU A 100 -23.15 -34.25 -31.99
C LEU A 100 -24.38 -34.90 -31.37
N GLY A 101 -25.50 -34.96 -32.11
CA GLY A 101 -26.70 -35.68 -31.71
C GLY A 101 -26.45 -37.18 -31.52
N ALA A 102 -25.70 -37.82 -32.40
CA ALA A 102 -25.32 -39.23 -32.27
C ALA A 102 -24.41 -39.49 -31.06
N VAL A 103 -23.46 -38.60 -30.78
CA VAL A 103 -22.59 -38.66 -29.59
C VAL A 103 -23.39 -38.48 -28.30
N ASN A 104 -24.40 -37.59 -28.32
CA ASN A 104 -25.21 -37.29 -27.15
C ASN A 104 -26.35 -38.28 -26.91
N ALA A 105 -26.81 -39.01 -27.92
CA ALA A 105 -27.99 -39.88 -27.82
C ALA A 105 -27.93 -40.87 -26.64
N PRO A 106 -26.80 -41.57 -26.36
CA PRO A 106 -26.71 -42.46 -25.21
C PRO A 106 -26.84 -41.72 -23.87
N ALA A 107 -26.17 -40.58 -23.72
CA ALA A 107 -26.22 -39.78 -22.49
C ALA A 107 -27.60 -39.14 -22.28
N GLN A 108 -28.22 -38.63 -23.36
CA GLN A 108 -29.57 -38.07 -23.31
C GLN A 108 -30.60 -39.13 -22.92
N ALA A 109 -30.45 -40.38 -23.39
CA ALA A 109 -31.33 -41.49 -23.04
C ALA A 109 -31.15 -41.99 -21.60
N LEU A 110 -29.90 -42.02 -21.10
CA LEU A 110 -29.60 -42.60 -19.79
C LEU A 110 -29.69 -41.59 -18.63
N LEU A 111 -29.29 -40.34 -18.89
CA LEU A 111 -29.10 -39.30 -17.87
C LEU A 111 -29.96 -38.05 -18.11
N GLY A 112 -30.76 -38.04 -19.19
CA GLY A 112 -31.63 -36.91 -19.55
C GLY A 112 -30.88 -35.65 -19.98
N ARG A 113 -29.56 -35.74 -20.18
CA ARG A 113 -28.68 -34.59 -20.47
C ARG A 113 -27.64 -34.95 -21.55
N PRO A 114 -27.26 -33.99 -22.41
CA PRO A 114 -26.25 -34.23 -23.43
C PRO A 114 -24.88 -34.49 -22.77
N LEU A 115 -24.02 -35.25 -23.43
CA LEU A 115 -22.65 -35.45 -22.98
C LEU A 115 -21.80 -34.20 -23.27
N ILE A 116 -21.97 -33.62 -24.46
CA ILE A 116 -21.25 -32.45 -24.96
C ILE A 116 -22.24 -31.50 -25.63
N GLY A 117 -22.15 -30.21 -25.35
CA GLY A 117 -22.99 -29.17 -25.96
C GLY A 117 -23.47 -28.17 -24.93
N ASN A 118 -23.73 -26.95 -25.37
CA ASN A 118 -24.26 -25.91 -24.49
C ASN A 118 -25.72 -26.22 -24.12
N GLY A 119 -26.14 -25.69 -22.98
CA GLY A 119 -27.53 -25.65 -22.58
C GLY A 119 -28.34 -24.77 -23.53
N ILE A 120 -29.61 -25.11 -23.68
CA ILE A 120 -30.54 -24.35 -24.51
C ILE A 120 -30.92 -23.07 -23.75
N ASP A 121 -30.79 -21.91 -24.37
CA ASP A 121 -31.24 -20.65 -23.78
C ASP A 121 -32.75 -20.66 -23.52
N GLY A 122 -33.15 -20.05 -22.42
CA GLY A 122 -34.54 -19.89 -22.03
C GLY A 122 -35.35 -19.11 -23.06
N THR A 123 -36.65 -19.40 -23.09
CA THR A 123 -37.62 -18.73 -23.96
C THR A 123 -38.78 -18.18 -23.11
N ALA A 124 -39.62 -17.32 -23.68
CA ALA A 124 -40.80 -16.82 -22.96
C ALA A 124 -41.68 -17.94 -22.35
N ALA A 125 -41.82 -19.09 -23.04
CA ALA A 125 -42.61 -20.22 -22.57
C ALA A 125 -41.87 -21.10 -21.53
N ASN A 126 -40.55 -21.20 -21.63
CA ASN A 126 -39.68 -21.91 -20.69
C ASN A 126 -38.54 -20.99 -20.29
N PRO A 127 -38.73 -20.10 -19.31
CA PRO A 127 -37.80 -18.99 -19.06
C PRO A 127 -36.41 -19.43 -18.64
N ASN A 128 -36.27 -20.54 -17.93
CA ASN A 128 -34.97 -20.99 -17.45
C ASN A 128 -34.10 -21.50 -18.60
N GLY A 129 -32.82 -21.14 -18.59
CA GLY A 129 -31.81 -21.76 -19.43
C GLY A 129 -31.59 -23.23 -19.01
N GLY A 130 -31.45 -24.10 -20.00
CA GLY A 130 -31.12 -25.51 -19.78
C GLY A 130 -29.66 -25.69 -19.33
N ASP A 131 -29.39 -26.77 -18.63
CA ASP A 131 -28.02 -27.11 -18.25
C ASP A 131 -27.16 -27.49 -19.46
N GLY A 132 -25.86 -27.17 -19.39
CA GLY A 132 -24.86 -27.64 -20.33
C GLY A 132 -24.61 -29.15 -20.25
N GLY A 133 -23.93 -29.66 -21.27
CA GLY A 133 -23.54 -31.07 -21.37
C GLY A 133 -22.65 -31.51 -20.21
N LEU A 134 -22.73 -32.80 -19.86
CA LEU A 134 -22.09 -33.37 -18.67
C LEU A 134 -20.56 -33.21 -18.67
N LEU A 135 -19.89 -33.31 -19.82
CA LEU A 135 -18.43 -33.18 -19.92
C LEU A 135 -17.99 -31.80 -20.37
N TYR A 136 -18.62 -31.26 -21.42
CA TYR A 136 -18.24 -29.98 -22.00
C TYR A 136 -19.47 -29.23 -22.50
N GLY A 137 -19.65 -28.00 -22.04
CA GLY A 137 -20.73 -27.14 -22.48
C GLY A 137 -21.07 -26.08 -21.45
N ASN A 138 -21.32 -24.87 -21.92
CA ASN A 138 -21.83 -23.80 -21.08
C ASN A 138 -23.30 -24.04 -20.74
N GLY A 139 -23.78 -23.52 -19.62
CA GLY A 139 -25.21 -23.44 -19.35
C GLY A 139 -25.90 -22.43 -20.28
N GLY A 140 -27.17 -22.67 -20.57
CA GLY A 140 -28.00 -21.74 -21.34
C GLY A 140 -28.36 -20.50 -20.53
N ASN A 141 -28.49 -19.34 -21.18
CA ASN A 141 -28.94 -18.12 -20.54
C ASN A 141 -30.42 -18.21 -20.17
N GLY A 142 -30.81 -17.61 -19.05
CA GLY A 142 -32.20 -17.40 -18.70
C GLY A 142 -32.85 -16.32 -19.56
N TYR A 143 -34.14 -16.49 -19.84
CA TYR A 143 -34.94 -15.53 -20.60
C TYR A 143 -35.22 -14.28 -19.78
N SER A 144 -34.97 -13.12 -20.37
CA SER A 144 -35.36 -11.82 -19.80
C SER A 144 -36.82 -11.53 -20.13
N GLN A 145 -37.64 -11.36 -19.11
CA GLN A 145 -39.09 -11.16 -19.28
C GLN A 145 -39.41 -9.76 -19.79
N THR A 146 -40.29 -9.70 -20.79
CA THR A 146 -40.90 -8.45 -21.28
C THR A 146 -42.26 -8.18 -20.64
N ASP A 147 -42.92 -9.24 -20.16
CA ASP A 147 -44.25 -9.15 -19.56
C ASP A 147 -44.15 -8.78 -18.08
N GLY A 148 -45.02 -7.89 -17.64
CA GLY A 148 -44.90 -7.32 -16.29
C GLY A 148 -45.14 -8.32 -15.18
N GLY A 149 -44.24 -8.29 -14.18
CA GLY A 149 -44.39 -9.02 -12.92
C GLY A 149 -43.88 -10.47 -12.98
N LEU A 150 -43.49 -10.96 -14.16
CA LEU A 150 -42.92 -12.29 -14.32
C LEU A 150 -41.45 -12.32 -13.93
N ALA A 151 -41.04 -13.38 -13.23
CA ALA A 151 -39.64 -13.59 -12.89
C ALA A 151 -38.80 -13.92 -14.14
N GLY A 152 -37.60 -13.34 -14.20
CA GLY A 152 -36.57 -13.70 -15.16
C GLY A 152 -36.16 -15.15 -15.00
N GLY A 153 -35.83 -15.79 -16.12
CA GLY A 153 -35.37 -17.17 -16.11
C GLY A 153 -34.02 -17.33 -15.42
N ASN A 154 -33.83 -18.42 -14.68
CA ASN A 154 -32.50 -18.76 -14.16
C ASN A 154 -31.59 -19.18 -15.31
N GLY A 155 -30.30 -18.86 -15.22
CA GLY A 155 -29.27 -19.44 -16.08
C GLY A 155 -29.04 -20.92 -15.75
N GLY A 156 -28.81 -21.73 -16.78
CA GLY A 156 -28.49 -23.14 -16.63
C GLY A 156 -27.08 -23.36 -16.08
N SER A 157 -26.85 -24.45 -15.37
CA SER A 157 -25.50 -24.79 -14.89
C SER A 157 -24.70 -25.51 -15.98
N ALA A 158 -23.38 -25.34 -15.98
CA ALA A 158 -22.49 -26.15 -16.80
C ALA A 158 -22.31 -27.57 -16.20
N GLY A 159 -21.70 -28.48 -16.97
CA GLY A 159 -21.32 -29.82 -16.51
C GLY A 159 -19.94 -29.85 -15.84
N LEU A 160 -19.00 -30.62 -16.39
CA LEU A 160 -17.63 -30.70 -15.87
C LEU A 160 -16.78 -29.49 -16.29
N ILE A 161 -16.83 -29.13 -17.58
CA ILE A 161 -16.14 -27.97 -18.17
C ILE A 161 -17.15 -27.07 -18.87
N GLY A 162 -17.17 -25.79 -18.53
CA GLY A 162 -18.03 -24.79 -19.16
C GLY A 162 -18.47 -23.71 -18.18
N ASN A 163 -18.88 -22.55 -18.69
CA ASN A 163 -19.38 -21.45 -17.86
C ASN A 163 -20.87 -21.63 -17.58
N GLY A 164 -21.33 -21.21 -16.41
CA GLY A 164 -22.75 -21.12 -16.13
C GLY A 164 -23.44 -20.06 -17.00
N GLY A 165 -24.70 -20.29 -17.33
CA GLY A 165 -25.49 -19.34 -18.11
C GLY A 165 -25.90 -18.12 -17.27
N ASN A 166 -26.10 -16.97 -17.92
CA ASN A 166 -26.53 -15.76 -17.24
C ASN A 166 -28.02 -15.88 -16.84
N GLY A 167 -28.41 -15.32 -15.70
CA GLY A 167 -29.80 -15.15 -15.32
C GLY A 167 -30.50 -14.07 -16.13
N GLY A 168 -31.75 -14.29 -16.50
CA GLY A 168 -32.59 -13.35 -17.22
C GLY A 168 -33.15 -12.25 -16.32
N ALA A 169 -33.43 -11.08 -16.89
CA ALA A 169 -34.06 -9.98 -16.15
C ALA A 169 -35.54 -10.27 -15.84
N GLY A 170 -36.00 -9.79 -14.68
CA GLY A 170 -37.42 -9.80 -14.31
C GLY A 170 -38.23 -8.74 -15.05
N GLY A 171 -39.50 -9.03 -15.30
CA GLY A 171 -40.38 -8.20 -16.10
C GLY A 171 -40.90 -6.98 -15.33
N GLY A 172 -40.85 -5.80 -15.96
CA GLY A 172 -41.32 -4.55 -15.36
C GLY A 172 -42.85 -4.45 -15.36
N TYR A 173 -43.47 -4.12 -14.22
CA TYR A 173 -44.93 -4.08 -14.09
C TYR A 173 -45.47 -2.72 -13.64
N LEU A 174 -46.21 -2.05 -14.52
CA LEU A 174 -46.79 -0.75 -14.23
C LEU A 174 -48.02 -0.82 -13.29
N LEU A 175 -48.62 -1.99 -13.13
CA LEU A 175 -49.87 -2.18 -12.35
C LEU A 175 -49.66 -3.05 -11.10
N GLY A 176 -48.41 -3.32 -10.70
CA GLY A 176 -48.11 -4.16 -9.54
C GLY A 176 -46.61 -4.32 -9.28
N ALA A 177 -46.23 -5.42 -8.63
CA ALA A 177 -44.83 -5.69 -8.28
C ALA A 177 -44.01 -6.08 -9.53
N GLY A 178 -42.76 -5.61 -9.59
CA GLY A 178 -41.82 -6.05 -10.61
C GLY A 178 -41.39 -7.49 -10.40
N GLY A 179 -41.13 -8.20 -11.50
CA GLY A 179 -40.67 -9.59 -11.43
C GLY A 179 -39.23 -9.68 -10.91
N ALA A 180 -38.90 -10.74 -10.18
CA ALA A 180 -37.51 -10.97 -9.74
C ALA A 180 -36.58 -11.30 -10.93
N GLY A 181 -35.30 -10.95 -10.83
CA GLY A 181 -34.27 -11.41 -11.75
C GLY A 181 -33.93 -12.89 -11.51
N GLY A 182 -33.59 -13.61 -12.56
CA GLY A 182 -33.17 -15.01 -12.47
C GLY A 182 -31.74 -15.16 -11.93
N ALA A 183 -31.47 -16.23 -11.20
CA ALA A 183 -30.11 -16.52 -10.73
C ALA A 183 -29.18 -16.89 -11.90
N GLY A 184 -27.89 -16.58 -11.79
CA GLY A 184 -26.87 -17.10 -12.69
C GLY A 184 -26.61 -18.59 -12.45
N GLY A 185 -26.33 -19.33 -13.51
CA GLY A 185 -26.01 -20.76 -13.43
C GLY A 185 -24.61 -21.01 -12.86
N ASN A 186 -24.39 -22.17 -12.26
CA ASN A 186 -23.05 -22.52 -11.78
C ASN A 186 -22.10 -22.84 -12.93
N GLY A 187 -20.83 -22.47 -12.78
CA GLY A 187 -19.74 -22.92 -13.64
C GLY A 187 -19.47 -24.40 -13.51
N GLY A 188 -18.66 -24.94 -14.41
CA GLY A 188 -18.35 -26.35 -14.47
C GLY A 188 -17.66 -26.84 -13.20
N VAL A 189 -17.89 -28.11 -12.85
CA VAL A 189 -17.33 -28.72 -11.64
C VAL A 189 -15.81 -28.61 -11.59
N LEU A 190 -15.12 -28.84 -12.72
CA LEU A 190 -13.66 -28.75 -12.82
C LEU A 190 -13.22 -27.35 -13.27
N TYR A 191 -13.79 -26.83 -14.35
CA TYR A 191 -13.40 -25.53 -14.89
C TYR A 191 -14.60 -24.77 -15.46
N GLY A 192 -14.77 -23.53 -15.02
CA GLY A 192 -15.69 -22.58 -15.61
C GLY A 192 -16.16 -21.55 -14.62
N ASN A 193 -16.49 -20.38 -15.16
CA ASN A 193 -17.00 -19.27 -14.37
C ASN A 193 -18.48 -19.48 -14.07
N GLY A 194 -18.94 -18.96 -12.93
CA GLY A 194 -20.36 -18.81 -12.66
C GLY A 194 -21.00 -17.77 -13.58
N GLY A 195 -22.26 -17.99 -13.95
CA GLY A 195 -23.05 -17.03 -14.72
C GLY A 195 -23.46 -15.82 -13.89
N THR A 196 -23.65 -14.67 -14.52
CA THR A 196 -24.12 -13.48 -13.81
C THR A 196 -25.59 -13.63 -13.42
N GLY A 197 -26.00 -13.06 -12.30
CA GLY A 197 -27.41 -12.95 -11.94
C GLY A 197 -28.15 -11.91 -12.79
N GLY A 198 -29.45 -12.11 -12.97
CA GLY A 198 -30.34 -11.24 -13.74
C GLY A 198 -30.84 -10.04 -12.95
N ALA A 199 -31.17 -8.95 -13.65
CA ALA A 199 -31.71 -7.75 -13.03
C ALA A 199 -33.14 -7.96 -12.49
N GLY A 200 -33.45 -7.34 -11.35
CA GLY A 200 -34.83 -7.26 -10.85
C GLY A 200 -35.67 -6.27 -11.65
N GLY A 201 -36.91 -6.62 -11.96
CA GLY A 201 -37.85 -5.81 -12.73
C GLY A 201 -38.44 -4.63 -11.93
N SER A 202 -38.78 -3.55 -12.64
CA SER A 202 -39.45 -2.39 -12.04
C SER A 202 -40.90 -2.72 -11.65
N GLY A 203 -41.43 -2.10 -10.60
CA GLY A 203 -42.84 -2.24 -10.22
C GLY A 203 -43.41 -1.00 -9.56
N THR A 204 -44.73 -0.82 -9.61
CA THR A 204 -45.43 0.29 -8.95
C THR A 204 -45.85 -0.01 -7.53
N THR A 205 -45.78 -1.26 -7.05
CA THR A 205 -46.01 -1.57 -5.62
C THR A 205 -44.75 -2.04 -4.91
N SER A 206 -43.79 -2.62 -5.63
CA SER A 206 -42.48 -3.06 -5.15
C SER A 206 -41.58 -3.39 -6.34
N TYR A 207 -40.27 -3.26 -6.16
CA TYR A 207 -39.30 -3.71 -7.15
C TYR A 207 -39.01 -5.21 -7.01
N GLY A 208 -38.74 -5.87 -8.13
CA GLY A 208 -38.25 -7.24 -8.12
C GLY A 208 -36.84 -7.31 -7.52
N ALA A 209 -36.59 -8.33 -6.72
CA ALA A 209 -35.24 -8.65 -6.25
C ALA A 209 -34.36 -9.03 -7.45
N ALA A 210 -33.07 -8.68 -7.42
CA ALA A 210 -32.14 -9.16 -8.42
C ALA A 210 -31.74 -10.63 -8.16
N GLY A 211 -31.28 -11.32 -9.20
CA GLY A 211 -30.83 -12.72 -9.11
C GLY A 211 -29.39 -12.83 -8.64
N VAL A 212 -29.07 -13.84 -7.84
CA VAL A 212 -27.70 -14.09 -7.36
C VAL A 212 -26.76 -14.52 -8.49
N GLY A 213 -25.47 -14.23 -8.35
CA GLY A 213 -24.44 -14.75 -9.25
C GLY A 213 -24.22 -16.26 -9.02
N GLY A 214 -23.94 -16.99 -10.09
CA GLY A 214 -23.64 -18.42 -10.03
C GLY A 214 -22.26 -18.69 -9.45
N ASN A 215 -22.06 -19.83 -8.80
CA ASN A 215 -20.76 -20.18 -8.23
C ASN A 215 -19.82 -20.74 -9.30
N ALA A 216 -18.51 -20.52 -9.15
CA ALA A 216 -17.49 -21.38 -9.74
C ALA A 216 -17.11 -22.47 -8.73
N LEU A 217 -17.04 -23.73 -9.18
CA LEU A 217 -16.92 -24.86 -8.26
C LEU A 217 -15.47 -25.17 -7.91
N LEU A 218 -14.63 -25.61 -8.86
CA LEU A 218 -13.21 -25.85 -8.60
C LEU A 218 -12.35 -24.72 -9.15
N PHE A 219 -12.16 -24.63 -10.46
CA PHE A 219 -11.43 -23.53 -11.11
C PHE A 219 -12.38 -22.58 -11.86
N GLY A 220 -12.22 -21.29 -11.63
CA GLY A 220 -12.99 -20.24 -12.29
C GLY A 220 -13.41 -19.14 -11.33
N ASN A 221 -13.99 -18.08 -11.88
CA ASN A 221 -14.49 -16.95 -11.12
C ASN A 221 -15.99 -17.09 -10.84
N GLY A 222 -16.42 -16.69 -9.65
CA GLY A 222 -17.83 -16.57 -9.34
C GLY A 222 -18.51 -15.53 -10.23
N GLY A 223 -19.78 -15.76 -10.56
CA GLY A 223 -20.59 -14.83 -11.35
C GLY A 223 -20.99 -13.61 -10.54
N THR A 224 -21.14 -12.45 -11.18
CA THR A 224 -21.61 -11.24 -10.48
C THR A 224 -23.07 -11.38 -10.09
N GLY A 225 -23.46 -10.82 -8.95
CA GLY A 225 -24.86 -10.65 -8.58
C GLY A 225 -25.57 -9.71 -9.54
N GLY A 226 -26.86 -9.97 -9.77
CA GLY A 226 -27.71 -9.10 -10.57
C GLY A 226 -27.89 -7.74 -9.90
N SER A 227 -27.91 -6.69 -10.72
CA SER A 227 -28.25 -5.33 -10.28
C SER A 227 -29.70 -5.03 -10.63
N GLY A 228 -30.46 -4.36 -9.76
CA GLY A 228 -31.86 -4.09 -10.01
C GLY A 228 -32.38 -2.89 -9.25
N LEU A 229 -33.63 -2.50 -9.52
CA LEU A 229 -34.29 -1.43 -8.77
C LEU A 229 -34.62 -1.85 -7.32
N GLY A 230 -34.66 -3.15 -7.02
CA GLY A 230 -34.77 -3.67 -5.65
C GLY A 230 -33.41 -3.77 -4.95
N ALA A 231 -33.30 -4.72 -4.01
CA ALA A 231 -32.01 -5.09 -3.43
C ALA A 231 -31.10 -5.73 -4.48
N GLY A 232 -29.81 -5.41 -4.41
CA GLY A 232 -28.76 -6.04 -5.20
C GLY A 232 -28.53 -7.45 -4.70
N ALA A 233 -28.19 -8.36 -5.62
CA ALA A 233 -27.99 -9.76 -5.25
C ALA A 233 -26.51 -10.05 -4.97
N ASN A 234 -26.25 -11.09 -4.17
CA ASN A 234 -24.88 -11.48 -3.87
C ASN A 234 -24.16 -12.03 -5.12
N GLY A 235 -22.85 -11.81 -5.17
CA GLY A 235 -21.97 -12.48 -6.11
C GLY A 235 -21.76 -13.94 -5.76
N GLY A 236 -21.43 -14.75 -6.77
CA GLY A 236 -21.15 -16.17 -6.62
C GLY A 236 -19.77 -16.44 -6.02
N ASN A 237 -19.64 -17.56 -5.33
CA ASN A 237 -18.39 -17.99 -4.71
C ASN A 237 -17.46 -18.67 -5.72
N ALA A 238 -16.19 -18.83 -5.35
CA ALA A 238 -15.19 -19.64 -6.05
C ALA A 238 -14.40 -20.50 -5.05
N VAL A 239 -13.72 -21.56 -5.53
CA VAL A 239 -12.70 -22.25 -4.73
C VAL A 239 -11.31 -21.81 -5.18
N PHE A 240 -10.98 -21.98 -6.46
CA PHE A 240 -9.75 -21.46 -7.09
C PHE A 240 -10.12 -20.45 -8.18
N GLY A 241 -10.00 -19.16 -7.85
CA GLY A 241 -10.39 -18.04 -8.68
C GLY A 241 -11.03 -16.93 -7.85
N ASN A 242 -11.51 -15.88 -8.50
CA ASN A 242 -12.04 -14.73 -7.80
C ASN A 242 -13.52 -14.92 -7.47
N GLY A 243 -13.96 -14.42 -6.31
CA GLY A 243 -15.38 -14.30 -6.01
C GLY A 243 -16.05 -13.29 -6.94
N GLY A 244 -17.33 -13.50 -7.25
CA GLY A 244 -18.10 -12.58 -8.06
C GLY A 244 -18.47 -11.32 -7.28
N SER A 245 -18.53 -10.16 -7.94
CA SER A 245 -19.01 -8.94 -7.29
C SER A 245 -20.50 -9.03 -6.93
N GLY A 246 -20.91 -8.41 -5.82
CA GLY A 246 -22.31 -8.17 -5.51
C GLY A 246 -22.94 -7.16 -6.48
N GLY A 247 -24.23 -7.33 -6.76
CA GLY A 247 -24.99 -6.43 -7.61
C GLY A 247 -25.41 -5.16 -6.87
N ALA A 248 -25.59 -4.06 -7.60
CA ALA A 248 -26.10 -2.82 -7.02
C ALA A 248 -27.62 -2.93 -6.76
N GLY A 249 -28.07 -2.42 -5.61
CA GLY A 249 -29.49 -2.41 -5.26
C GLY A 249 -30.08 -1.02 -5.38
N ALA A 250 -30.57 -0.57 -6.54
CA ALA A 250 -30.91 0.84 -6.74
C ALA A 250 -32.05 1.37 -5.83
N GLY A 251 -32.84 0.49 -5.20
CA GLY A 251 -33.87 0.83 -4.20
C GLY A 251 -33.80 -0.02 -2.94
N GLY A 252 -32.67 -0.70 -2.69
CA GLY A 252 -32.44 -1.54 -1.52
C GLY A 252 -30.94 -1.69 -1.19
N VAL A 253 -30.60 -2.63 -0.32
CA VAL A 253 -29.19 -2.85 0.02
C VAL A 253 -28.41 -3.37 -1.20
N GLY A 254 -27.13 -2.99 -1.29
CA GLY A 254 -26.20 -3.62 -2.22
C GLY A 254 -25.98 -5.10 -1.88
N GLY A 255 -25.74 -5.93 -2.89
CA GLY A 255 -25.43 -7.35 -2.67
C GLY A 255 -24.01 -7.55 -2.16
N ASN A 256 -23.76 -8.61 -1.40
CA ASN A 256 -22.41 -8.92 -0.93
C ASN A 256 -21.55 -9.52 -2.06
N GLY A 257 -20.24 -9.29 -2.01
CA GLY A 257 -19.27 -9.97 -2.85
C GLY A 257 -19.14 -11.46 -2.49
N GLY A 258 -18.84 -12.29 -3.48
CA GLY A 258 -18.65 -13.72 -3.33
C GLY A 258 -17.32 -14.07 -2.66
N ASN A 259 -17.31 -15.17 -1.91
CA ASN A 259 -16.13 -15.64 -1.19
C ASN A 259 -15.25 -16.52 -2.09
N THR A 260 -13.98 -16.67 -1.74
CA THR A 260 -13.09 -17.64 -2.38
C THR A 260 -12.15 -18.35 -1.40
N LEU A 261 -11.65 -19.54 -1.73
CA LEU A 261 -10.60 -20.20 -0.94
C LEU A 261 -9.21 -19.69 -1.37
N ILE A 262 -8.97 -19.60 -2.68
CA ILE A 262 -7.75 -19.07 -3.29
C ILE A 262 -8.12 -18.13 -4.44
N GLY A 263 -7.71 -16.86 -4.35
CA GLY A 263 -8.00 -15.80 -5.31
C GLY A 263 -8.39 -14.50 -4.59
N THR A 264 -9.05 -13.58 -5.27
CA THR A 264 -9.56 -12.36 -4.63
C THR A 264 -11.04 -12.50 -4.27
N GLY A 265 -11.45 -12.00 -3.11
CA GLY A 265 -12.86 -11.87 -2.77
C GLY A 265 -13.59 -10.92 -3.72
N GLY A 266 -14.88 -11.16 -3.97
CA GLY A 266 -15.70 -10.28 -4.81
C GLY A 266 -15.95 -8.93 -4.14
N THR A 267 -16.12 -7.86 -4.90
CA THR A 267 -16.49 -6.56 -4.33
C THR A 267 -17.95 -6.53 -3.89
N GLY A 268 -18.29 -5.81 -2.84
CA GLY A 268 -19.67 -5.51 -2.48
C GLY A 268 -20.35 -4.59 -3.50
N GLY A 269 -21.66 -4.76 -3.66
CA GLY A 269 -22.50 -3.93 -4.51
C GLY A 269 -22.86 -2.60 -3.83
N ALA A 270 -23.08 -1.56 -4.63
CA ALA A 270 -23.54 -0.27 -4.11
C ALA A 270 -24.99 -0.35 -3.58
N GLY A 271 -25.30 0.49 -2.59
CA GLY A 271 -26.66 0.67 -2.08
C GLY A 271 -27.59 1.42 -3.05
N GLY A 272 -28.84 1.65 -2.63
CA GLY A 272 -29.88 2.28 -3.45
C GLY A 272 -30.00 3.79 -3.37
N GLY A 273 -30.49 4.44 -4.42
CA GLY A 273 -30.77 5.88 -4.46
C GLY A 273 -32.17 6.27 -4.96
N ALA A 274 -33.02 5.30 -5.32
CA ALA A 274 -34.33 5.53 -5.93
C ALA A 274 -35.50 5.47 -4.94
N PHE A 275 -36.55 6.26 -5.21
CA PHE A 275 -37.84 6.26 -4.48
C PHE A 275 -38.61 4.95 -4.70
N GLY A 276 -38.53 4.01 -3.77
CA GLY A 276 -39.41 2.86 -3.74
C GLY A 276 -40.87 3.27 -3.51
N VAL A 277 -41.81 2.64 -4.22
CA VAL A 277 -43.24 2.84 -3.94
C VAL A 277 -43.60 2.06 -2.67
N GLY A 278 -43.86 2.78 -1.57
CA GLY A 278 -44.43 2.23 -0.35
C GLY A 278 -43.50 2.01 0.85
N GLY A 279 -42.20 2.32 0.77
CA GLY A 279 -41.30 2.18 1.91
C GLY A 279 -39.89 2.68 1.61
N HIS A 280 -39.26 3.30 2.61
CA HIS A 280 -37.91 3.85 2.53
C HIS A 280 -36.90 2.77 2.10
N GLY A 281 -36.18 3.00 1.00
CA GLY A 281 -35.13 2.09 0.56
C GLY A 281 -33.93 2.15 1.49
N SER A 282 -33.33 1.01 1.81
CA SER A 282 -32.06 0.95 2.52
C SER A 282 -30.96 1.43 1.57
N TYR A 283 -30.32 2.55 1.86
CA TYR A 283 -29.25 3.12 1.03
C TYR A 283 -27.89 2.44 1.25
N ALA A 284 -27.84 1.44 2.14
CA ALA A 284 -26.62 0.77 2.57
C ALA A 284 -26.04 -0.15 1.47
N ALA A 285 -24.73 -0.23 1.41
CA ALA A 285 -24.02 -1.09 0.48
C ALA A 285 -23.86 -2.54 0.98
N GLY A 286 -23.46 -3.42 0.07
CA GLY A 286 -23.08 -4.79 0.41
C GLY A 286 -21.61 -4.91 0.83
N ASP A 287 -21.30 -5.92 1.63
CA ASP A 287 -19.94 -6.22 2.08
C ASP A 287 -19.10 -6.86 0.96
N GLY A 288 -17.78 -6.72 1.04
CA GLY A 288 -16.82 -7.44 0.22
C GLY A 288 -16.69 -8.91 0.62
N GLY A 289 -16.45 -9.77 -0.37
CA GLY A 289 -16.23 -11.20 -0.16
C GLY A 289 -14.90 -11.51 0.52
N SER A 290 -14.89 -12.52 1.38
CA SER A 290 -13.68 -12.93 2.12
C SER A 290 -12.91 -14.04 1.39
N VAL A 291 -11.62 -14.14 1.70
CA VAL A 291 -10.74 -15.20 1.21
C VAL A 291 -10.38 -16.18 2.33
N GLY A 292 -10.45 -17.48 2.04
CA GLY A 292 -10.19 -18.53 3.02
C GLY A 292 -8.69 -18.75 3.29
N LEU A 293 -7.90 -19.02 2.25
CA LEU A 293 -6.51 -19.48 2.40
C LEU A 293 -5.49 -18.50 1.81
N TRP A 294 -5.66 -18.10 0.55
CA TRP A 294 -4.67 -17.28 -0.16
C TRP A 294 -5.30 -16.26 -1.10
N GLY A 295 -4.92 -14.99 -0.95
CA GLY A 295 -5.35 -13.86 -1.76
C GLY A 295 -6.14 -12.83 -0.95
N SER A 296 -6.44 -11.69 -1.58
CA SER A 296 -6.96 -10.50 -0.88
C SER A 296 -8.48 -10.48 -0.78
N GLY A 297 -9.00 -9.97 0.32
CA GLY A 297 -10.44 -9.71 0.49
C GLY A 297 -10.98 -8.69 -0.51
N GLY A 298 -12.26 -8.79 -0.84
CA GLY A 298 -12.93 -7.85 -1.73
C GLY A 298 -13.26 -6.54 -1.03
N ALA A 299 -13.31 -5.43 -1.77
CA ALA A 299 -13.73 -4.15 -1.20
C ALA A 299 -15.24 -4.14 -0.88
N GLY A 300 -15.66 -3.42 0.15
CA GLY A 300 -17.06 -3.13 0.43
C GLY A 300 -17.67 -2.19 -0.60
N GLY A 301 -18.99 -2.28 -0.78
CA GLY A 301 -19.73 -1.44 -1.70
C GLY A 301 -19.89 -0.01 -1.18
N GLN A 302 -20.18 0.94 -2.09
CA GLN A 302 -20.46 2.32 -1.71
C GLN A 302 -21.91 2.50 -1.24
N GLY A 303 -22.09 3.17 -0.11
CA GLY A 303 -23.37 3.72 0.30
C GLY A 303 -23.79 4.86 -0.62
N THR A 304 -25.09 5.06 -0.77
CA THR A 304 -25.65 6.00 -1.75
C THR A 304 -26.46 7.09 -1.10
N ALA A 305 -26.64 8.18 -1.84
CA ALA A 305 -27.45 9.31 -1.38
C ALA A 305 -28.95 9.01 -1.58
N PRO A 306 -29.82 9.44 -0.64
CA PRO A 306 -31.25 9.42 -0.84
C PRO A 306 -31.68 10.46 -1.90
N PRO A 307 -32.94 10.41 -2.33
CA PRO A 307 -33.52 11.45 -3.18
C PRO A 307 -33.36 12.86 -2.57
N ALA A 308 -33.13 13.84 -3.43
CA ALA A 308 -32.97 15.23 -3.02
C ALA A 308 -34.22 15.74 -2.27
N ASP A 309 -33.98 16.62 -1.30
CA ASP A 309 -35.02 17.27 -0.49
C ASP A 309 -35.92 16.31 0.32
N SER A 310 -35.38 15.14 0.69
CA SER A 310 -36.13 14.13 1.46
C SER A 310 -35.82 14.13 2.96
N GLY A 311 -34.69 14.70 3.37
CA GLY A 311 -34.23 14.71 4.77
C GLY A 311 -33.80 13.33 5.28
N PHE A 312 -33.70 12.33 4.40
CA PHE A 312 -33.26 10.99 4.78
C PHE A 312 -31.74 10.87 4.89
N ALA A 313 -31.29 10.01 5.80
CA ALA A 313 -29.87 9.75 5.97
C ALA A 313 -29.28 9.00 4.77
N GLY A 314 -28.03 9.30 4.44
CA GLY A 314 -27.24 8.56 3.46
C GLY A 314 -26.97 7.13 3.93
N GLY A 315 -26.70 6.25 2.98
CA GLY A 315 -26.47 4.84 3.27
C GLY A 315 -25.09 4.55 3.80
N ASP A 316 -24.98 3.57 4.69
CA ASP A 316 -23.68 3.10 5.16
C ASP A 316 -22.91 2.39 4.02
N GLY A 317 -21.59 2.57 4.01
CA GLY A 317 -20.70 1.79 3.15
C GLY A 317 -20.55 0.35 3.65
N GLY A 318 -20.36 -0.58 2.72
CA GLY A 318 -20.16 -1.99 3.05
C GLY A 318 -18.79 -2.25 3.67
N ASN A 319 -18.66 -3.28 4.48
CA ASN A 319 -17.36 -3.67 5.04
C ASN A 319 -16.49 -4.33 3.97
N GLY A 320 -15.17 -4.19 4.09
CA GLY A 320 -14.22 -4.96 3.29
C GLY A 320 -14.15 -6.42 3.75
N GLY A 321 -13.94 -7.33 2.81
CA GLY A 321 -13.75 -8.76 3.09
C GLY A 321 -12.38 -9.04 3.70
N ASN A 322 -12.27 -10.13 4.46
CA ASN A 322 -10.98 -10.53 5.05
C ASN A 322 -10.05 -11.14 3.99
N GLY A 323 -8.74 -10.90 4.12
CA GLY A 323 -7.69 -11.57 3.37
C GLY A 323 -7.48 -13.02 3.82
N GLY A 324 -6.82 -13.81 2.97
CA GLY A 324 -6.59 -15.24 3.20
C GLY A 324 -5.79 -15.56 4.46
N LEU A 325 -6.03 -16.73 5.06
CA LEU A 325 -5.36 -17.18 6.28
C LEU A 325 -3.84 -17.11 6.18
N LEU A 326 -3.26 -17.58 5.06
CA LEU A 326 -1.82 -17.63 4.86
C LEU A 326 -1.32 -16.30 4.33
N TYR A 327 -1.83 -15.84 3.20
CA TYR A 327 -1.38 -14.61 2.56
C TYR A 327 -2.57 -13.86 1.97
N GLY A 328 -2.64 -12.56 2.19
CA GLY A 328 -3.61 -11.71 1.52
C GLY A 328 -3.96 -10.48 2.33
N ASP A 329 -4.09 -9.35 1.64
CA ASP A 329 -4.55 -8.11 2.25
C ASP A 329 -6.06 -8.18 2.54
N GLY A 330 -6.50 -7.50 3.59
CA GLY A 330 -7.92 -7.22 3.80
C GLY A 330 -8.45 -6.23 2.76
N GLY A 331 -9.71 -6.39 2.37
CA GLY A 331 -10.39 -5.49 1.45
C GLY A 331 -10.69 -4.13 2.09
N ALA A 332 -10.73 -3.05 1.31
CA ALA A 332 -11.12 -1.74 1.83
C ALA A 332 -12.62 -1.70 2.17
N GLY A 333 -13.00 -0.96 3.21
CA GLY A 333 -14.39 -0.61 3.48
C GLY A 333 -14.92 0.41 2.47
N GLY A 334 -16.21 0.35 2.17
CA GLY A 334 -16.89 1.27 1.28
C GLY A 334 -17.19 2.61 1.96
N ALA A 335 -17.26 3.67 1.17
CA ALA A 335 -17.69 4.99 1.60
C ALA A 335 -19.19 5.01 1.95
N GLY A 336 -19.55 5.82 2.95
CA GLY A 336 -20.92 6.17 3.25
C GLY A 336 -21.49 7.18 2.24
N GLY A 337 -22.79 7.09 2.00
CA GLY A 337 -23.55 7.95 1.12
C GLY A 337 -23.86 9.32 1.74
N LEU A 338 -24.10 10.32 0.90
CA LEU A 338 -24.48 11.67 1.35
C LEU A 338 -25.89 11.66 1.95
N GLY A 339 -26.12 12.43 3.01
CA GLY A 339 -27.46 12.72 3.50
C GLY A 339 -28.21 13.67 2.57
N ALA A 340 -29.53 13.52 2.46
CA ALA A 340 -30.33 14.41 1.62
C ALA A 340 -30.53 15.78 2.28
N ASP A 341 -30.49 16.82 1.46
CA ASP A 341 -30.93 18.16 1.85
C ASP A 341 -32.40 18.14 2.32
N TYR A 342 -32.81 19.20 3.03
CA TYR A 342 -34.21 19.42 3.36
C TYR A 342 -34.59 20.92 3.43
N SER A 343 -35.60 21.29 2.64
CA SER A 343 -36.02 22.67 2.37
C SER A 343 -37.16 23.16 3.28
N SER A 344 -37.81 22.26 4.03
CA SER A 344 -38.94 22.57 4.90
C SER A 344 -38.51 23.08 6.29
N LEU A 345 -39.36 23.93 6.90
CA LEU A 345 -39.11 24.69 8.14
C LEU A 345 -39.12 23.84 9.43
N PHE A 346 -39.59 22.59 9.40
CA PHE A 346 -39.92 21.82 10.62
C PHE A 346 -39.22 20.47 10.75
N TYR A 347 -38.45 20.03 9.74
CA TYR A 347 -37.67 18.80 9.83
C TYR A 347 -36.21 19.05 9.43
N ASN A 348 -35.35 18.18 9.95
CA ASN A 348 -33.90 18.26 9.78
C ASN A 348 -33.48 17.64 8.45
N ALA A 349 -32.32 18.08 7.96
CA ALA A 349 -31.69 17.41 6.83
C ALA A 349 -31.16 16.03 7.24
N GLY A 350 -30.91 15.18 6.25
CA GLY A 350 -30.42 13.83 6.46
C GLY A 350 -28.97 13.78 6.89
N ASN A 351 -28.63 12.88 7.81
CA ASN A 351 -27.23 12.63 8.16
C ASN A 351 -26.50 11.92 7.02
N GLY A 352 -25.19 12.06 6.91
CA GLY A 352 -24.38 11.21 6.05
C GLY A 352 -24.34 9.77 6.58
N GLY A 353 -24.19 8.81 5.68
CA GLY A 353 -23.98 7.40 6.04
C GLY A 353 -22.57 7.16 6.55
N ASN A 354 -22.38 6.14 7.37
CA ASN A 354 -21.06 5.78 7.90
C ASN A 354 -20.22 5.07 6.84
N GLY A 355 -18.90 5.20 6.92
CA GLY A 355 -17.98 4.38 6.15
C GLY A 355 -17.90 2.95 6.69
N GLY A 356 -17.76 1.98 5.79
CA GLY A 356 -17.59 0.58 6.13
C GLY A 356 -16.22 0.28 6.74
N VAL A 357 -16.13 -0.77 7.56
CA VAL A 357 -14.87 -1.21 8.18
C VAL A 357 -13.99 -1.89 7.13
N GLY A 358 -12.68 -1.67 7.18
CA GLY A 358 -11.70 -2.40 6.37
C GLY A 358 -11.53 -3.84 6.85
N GLY A 359 -11.39 -4.77 5.92
CA GLY A 359 -11.19 -6.19 6.22
C GLY A 359 -9.83 -6.47 6.86
N ASN A 360 -9.75 -7.54 7.62
CA ASN A 360 -8.50 -7.94 8.29
C ASN A 360 -7.63 -8.80 7.37
N ALA A 361 -6.30 -8.73 7.53
CA ALA A 361 -5.39 -9.79 7.11
C ALA A 361 -5.22 -10.84 8.24
N SER A 362 -4.59 -11.97 7.93
CA SER A 362 -4.41 -13.08 8.87
C SER A 362 -2.95 -13.32 9.26
N LEU A 363 -2.17 -14.09 8.49
CA LEU A 363 -0.78 -14.41 8.83
C LEU A 363 0.22 -13.47 8.15
N PHE A 364 0.06 -13.27 6.84
CA PHE A 364 0.81 -12.30 6.03
C PHE A 364 -0.16 -11.41 5.24
N GLY A 365 0.09 -10.10 5.23
CA GLY A 365 -0.72 -9.14 4.49
C GLY A 365 -1.07 -7.91 5.31
N ASN A 366 -1.60 -6.89 4.64
CA ASN A 366 -2.00 -5.63 5.25
C ASN A 366 -3.49 -5.63 5.59
N GLY A 367 -3.86 -4.90 6.63
CA GLY A 367 -5.26 -4.61 6.88
C GLY A 367 -5.84 -3.67 5.82
N GLY A 368 -7.11 -3.87 5.49
CA GLY A 368 -7.85 -3.01 4.57
C GLY A 368 -8.13 -1.64 5.19
N ALA A 369 -8.12 -0.58 4.38
CA ALA A 369 -8.50 0.75 4.87
C ALA A 369 -10.01 0.81 5.19
N GLY A 370 -10.40 1.59 6.19
CA GLY A 370 -11.78 1.93 6.46
C GLY A 370 -12.33 2.91 5.43
N GLY A 371 -13.63 2.83 5.17
CA GLY A 371 -14.34 3.70 4.25
C GLY A 371 -14.56 5.10 4.82
N VAL A 372 -14.66 6.11 3.97
CA VAL A 372 -14.98 7.48 4.40
C VAL A 372 -16.46 7.61 4.77
N GLY A 373 -16.80 8.41 5.78
CA GLY A 373 -18.18 8.78 6.08
C GLY A 373 -18.75 9.77 5.07
N GLY A 374 -20.04 9.67 4.79
CA GLY A 374 -20.77 10.57 3.90
C GLY A 374 -21.04 11.93 4.53
N ALA A 375 -21.16 12.99 3.73
CA ALA A 375 -21.52 14.30 4.26
C ALA A 375 -23.02 14.37 4.61
N GLY A 376 -23.38 15.15 5.63
CA GLY A 376 -24.76 15.45 5.96
C GLY A 376 -25.40 16.44 4.98
N GLY A 377 -26.71 16.34 4.80
CA GLY A 377 -27.50 17.21 3.94
C GLY A 377 -27.67 18.61 4.51
N THR A 378 -27.94 19.58 3.65
CA THR A 378 -28.17 20.98 4.02
C THR A 378 -29.61 21.23 4.50
N GLY A 379 -29.78 22.02 5.56
CA GLY A 379 -31.09 22.37 6.13
C GLY A 379 -31.60 23.77 5.74
N SER A 380 -32.91 23.98 5.90
CA SER A 380 -33.60 25.26 5.68
C SER A 380 -33.59 26.21 6.90
N SER A 381 -34.31 27.34 6.82
CA SER A 381 -34.51 28.27 7.92
C SER A 381 -35.19 27.59 9.11
N LEU A 382 -34.57 27.67 10.31
CA LEU A 382 -34.97 27.05 11.58
C LEU A 382 -34.74 25.53 11.69
N SER A 383 -34.28 24.85 10.63
CA SER A 383 -33.95 23.42 10.64
C SER A 383 -32.47 23.18 10.94
N TYR A 384 -32.15 21.94 11.33
CA TYR A 384 -30.76 21.49 11.54
C TYR A 384 -30.20 20.93 10.24
N GLY A 385 -28.97 21.31 9.89
CA GLY A 385 -28.18 20.58 8.91
C GLY A 385 -27.87 19.17 9.41
N GLY A 386 -27.75 18.22 8.50
CA GLY A 386 -27.50 16.82 8.82
C GLY A 386 -26.09 16.63 9.37
N HIS A 387 -25.91 15.68 10.28
CA HIS A 387 -24.57 15.33 10.76
C HIS A 387 -23.79 14.59 9.67
N GLY A 388 -22.47 14.78 9.59
CA GLY A 388 -21.62 13.92 8.78
C GLY A 388 -21.57 12.51 9.35
N GLY A 389 -21.49 11.50 8.48
CA GLY A 389 -21.34 10.10 8.90
C GLY A 389 -19.92 9.83 9.40
N ASP A 390 -19.77 8.83 10.27
CA ASP A 390 -18.46 8.47 10.82
C ASP A 390 -17.62 7.73 9.77
N GLY A 391 -16.30 7.86 9.86
CA GLY A 391 -15.38 7.07 9.06
C GLY A 391 -15.27 5.63 9.60
N GLY A 392 -15.13 4.65 8.71
CA GLY A 392 -14.96 3.26 9.06
C GLY A 392 -13.59 2.98 9.66
N ASN A 393 -13.49 1.98 10.54
CA ASN A 393 -12.21 1.57 11.11
C ASN A 393 -11.36 0.84 10.06
N GLY A 394 -10.03 0.97 10.14
CA GLY A 394 -9.11 0.14 9.36
C GLY A 394 -9.00 -1.27 9.92
N GLY A 395 -8.78 -2.25 9.05
CA GLY A 395 -8.60 -3.65 9.43
C GLY A 395 -7.22 -3.94 10.01
N THR A 396 -7.09 -5.01 10.76
CA THR A 396 -5.81 -5.46 11.33
C THR A 396 -4.90 -6.07 10.26
N ASP A 397 -3.59 -5.97 10.46
CA ASP A 397 -2.60 -6.63 9.61
C ASP A 397 -2.47 -8.13 9.86
N GLY A 398 -1.57 -8.76 9.10
CA GLY A 398 -1.15 -10.13 9.34
C GLY A 398 -0.16 -10.25 10.50
N LEU A 399 -0.23 -11.35 11.24
CA LEU A 399 0.59 -11.61 12.43
C LEU A 399 2.10 -11.46 12.20
N PHE A 400 2.66 -11.94 11.08
CA PHE A 400 4.11 -11.96 10.89
C PHE A 400 4.67 -10.78 10.10
N PHE A 401 3.93 -10.28 9.10
CA PHE A 401 4.30 -9.10 8.33
C PHE A 401 3.06 -8.42 7.77
N GLY A 402 3.01 -7.09 7.89
CA GLY A 402 2.00 -6.23 7.29
C GLY A 402 1.99 -4.84 7.93
N LYS A 403 1.02 -4.02 7.52
CA LYS A 403 0.63 -2.80 8.24
C LYS A 403 -0.87 -2.79 8.46
N GLY A 404 -1.28 -2.22 9.59
CA GLY A 404 -2.69 -1.99 9.87
C GLY A 404 -3.33 -1.08 8.82
N GLY A 405 -4.60 -1.30 8.52
CA GLY A 405 -5.37 -0.45 7.61
C GLY A 405 -5.57 0.94 8.19
N ALA A 406 -5.55 1.98 7.37
CA ALA A 406 -5.91 3.32 7.83
C ALA A 406 -7.41 3.39 8.18
N GLY A 407 -7.77 4.15 9.20
CA GLY A 407 -9.17 4.52 9.45
C GLY A 407 -9.65 5.51 8.38
N GLY A 408 -10.94 5.42 8.05
CA GLY A 408 -11.59 6.32 7.10
C GLY A 408 -11.86 7.69 7.72
N ASN A 409 -11.90 8.72 6.89
CA ASN A 409 -12.24 10.07 7.37
C ASN A 409 -13.74 10.18 7.68
N GLY A 410 -14.11 10.96 8.70
CA GLY A 410 -15.49 11.34 8.96
C GLY A 410 -16.02 12.30 7.89
N GLY A 411 -17.32 12.23 7.61
CA GLY A 411 -18.00 13.08 6.66
C GLY A 411 -18.25 14.49 7.19
N ALA A 412 -18.37 15.48 6.31
CA ALA A 412 -18.69 16.84 6.72
C ALA A 412 -20.15 16.95 7.21
N GLY A 413 -20.40 17.78 8.21
CA GLY A 413 -21.74 18.18 8.60
C GLY A 413 -22.37 19.10 7.56
N GLY A 414 -23.68 18.97 7.36
CA GLY A 414 -24.45 19.78 6.43
C GLY A 414 -24.69 21.19 6.97
N GLY A 415 -24.63 22.18 6.07
CA GLY A 415 -24.87 23.58 6.43
C GLY A 415 -26.36 23.95 6.49
N THR A 416 -26.66 25.24 6.68
CA THR A 416 -28.00 25.80 6.60
C THR A 416 -28.09 27.04 5.70
N THR A 417 -29.21 27.19 5.00
CA THR A 417 -29.45 28.30 4.05
C THR A 417 -30.01 29.57 4.72
N SER A 418 -30.28 29.54 6.02
CA SER A 418 -30.76 30.67 6.85
C SER A 418 -30.41 30.45 8.33
N SER A 419 -31.04 31.16 9.29
CA SER A 419 -30.77 31.12 10.76
C SER A 419 -30.90 29.76 11.48
N GLY A 420 -30.90 28.63 10.77
CA GLY A 420 -30.84 27.29 11.32
C GLY A 420 -29.44 26.89 11.78
N THR A 421 -29.32 25.74 12.45
CA THR A 421 -28.09 25.23 13.03
C THR A 421 -27.35 24.27 12.10
N GLY A 422 -26.04 24.46 11.90
CA GLY A 422 -25.24 23.53 11.10
C GLY A 422 -25.07 22.16 11.76
N GLY A 423 -25.02 21.09 10.98
CA GLY A 423 -24.77 19.73 11.48
C GLY A 423 -23.31 19.54 11.88
N SER A 424 -23.01 18.70 12.85
CA SER A 424 -21.61 18.40 13.22
C SER A 424 -20.93 17.53 12.16
N GLY A 425 -19.60 17.61 12.05
CA GLY A 425 -18.82 16.66 11.28
C GLY A 425 -18.77 15.28 11.96
N GLY A 426 -18.64 14.24 11.16
CA GLY A 426 -18.49 12.85 11.62
C GLY A 426 -17.12 12.58 12.22
N VAL A 427 -17.03 11.57 13.08
CA VAL A 427 -15.77 11.15 13.71
C VAL A 427 -14.92 10.38 12.69
N GLY A 428 -13.59 10.54 12.74
CA GLY A 428 -12.67 9.73 11.95
C GLY A 428 -12.55 8.30 12.49
N GLY A 429 -12.47 7.31 11.62
CA GLY A 429 -12.32 5.91 12.00
C GLY A 429 -10.96 5.60 12.62
N THR A 430 -10.88 4.58 13.46
CA THR A 430 -9.60 4.18 14.07
C THR A 430 -8.72 3.42 13.07
N GLY A 431 -7.41 3.61 13.15
CA GLY A 431 -6.46 2.78 12.41
C GLY A 431 -6.43 1.34 12.94
N GLY A 432 -6.16 0.38 12.05
CA GLY A 432 -6.08 -1.04 12.37
C GLY A 432 -4.79 -1.39 13.12
N SER A 433 -4.87 -2.40 13.98
CA SER A 433 -3.72 -2.84 14.78
C SER A 433 -2.70 -3.62 13.94
N SER A 434 -1.48 -3.71 14.47
CA SER A 434 -0.33 -4.46 13.94
C SER A 434 0.31 -5.34 15.01
N PHE A 435 0.80 -6.54 14.66
CA PHE A 435 1.66 -7.32 15.58
C PHE A 435 3.16 -7.10 15.27
N LEU A 436 3.56 -7.28 14.00
CA LEU A 436 4.88 -6.91 13.48
C LEU A 436 4.72 -5.95 12.30
N GLY A 437 5.11 -4.69 12.50
CA GLY A 437 4.97 -3.64 11.50
C GLY A 437 4.42 -2.34 12.06
N THR A 438 3.69 -1.59 11.24
CA THR A 438 3.13 -0.29 11.64
C THR A 438 1.63 -0.40 11.83
N GLY A 439 1.11 0.07 12.97
CA GLY A 439 -0.32 0.30 13.14
C GLY A 439 -0.85 1.29 12.11
N GLY A 440 -2.10 1.12 11.71
CA GLY A 440 -2.76 2.00 10.75
C GLY A 440 -2.98 3.40 11.30
N THR A 441 -2.97 4.41 10.45
CA THR A 441 -3.29 5.79 10.89
C THR A 441 -4.78 5.93 11.17
N GLY A 442 -5.15 6.74 12.16
CA GLY A 442 -6.54 7.14 12.36
C GLY A 442 -7.01 8.10 11.26
N GLY A 443 -8.29 8.04 10.92
CA GLY A 443 -8.91 8.92 9.94
C GLY A 443 -9.15 10.32 10.49
N ALA A 444 -9.16 11.32 9.63
CA ALA A 444 -9.49 12.68 10.05
C ALA A 444 -10.98 12.81 10.42
N GLY A 445 -11.31 13.67 11.38
CA GLY A 445 -12.69 14.07 11.66
C GLY A 445 -13.24 14.99 10.56
N GLY A 446 -14.54 14.90 10.31
CA GLY A 446 -15.23 15.72 9.32
C GLY A 446 -15.38 17.18 9.76
N ALA A 447 -15.44 18.11 8.81
CA ALA A 447 -15.74 19.50 9.13
C ALA A 447 -17.19 19.67 9.61
N GLY A 448 -17.44 20.61 10.51
CA GLY A 448 -18.79 21.00 10.90
C GLY A 448 -19.48 21.87 9.84
N GLY A 449 -20.80 21.76 9.77
CA GLY A 449 -21.64 22.48 8.82
C GLY A 449 -21.72 23.97 9.11
N THR A 450 -21.67 24.79 8.08
CA THR A 450 -21.78 26.24 8.19
C THR A 450 -23.21 26.68 8.46
N ALA A 451 -23.41 27.68 9.33
CA ALA A 451 -24.72 28.32 9.50
C ALA A 451 -24.70 29.72 8.87
N THR A 452 -25.85 30.16 8.33
CA THR A 452 -26.01 31.54 7.82
C THR A 452 -26.91 32.35 8.75
N GLY A 453 -26.75 33.68 8.80
CA GLY A 453 -27.51 34.54 9.73
C GLY A 453 -27.11 34.36 11.20
N SER A 454 -28.07 34.39 12.14
CA SER A 454 -27.82 34.27 13.58
C SER A 454 -27.69 32.83 14.10
N GLY A 455 -27.76 31.84 13.21
CA GLY A 455 -27.71 30.42 13.58
C GLY A 455 -26.33 29.99 14.08
N ALA A 456 -26.31 28.98 14.96
CA ALA A 456 -25.06 28.34 15.41
C ALA A 456 -24.58 27.33 14.36
N SER A 457 -23.31 27.35 14.01
CA SER A 457 -22.73 26.36 13.11
C SER A 457 -22.47 25.03 13.83
N GLY A 458 -22.16 23.99 13.05
CA GLY A 458 -21.86 22.65 13.58
C GLY A 458 -20.42 22.50 14.01
N ALA A 459 -20.17 21.71 15.06
CA ALA A 459 -18.81 21.40 15.52
C ALA A 459 -18.07 20.48 14.53
N GLY A 460 -16.75 20.59 14.51
CA GLY A 460 -15.90 19.64 13.80
C GLY A 460 -15.87 18.26 14.49
N GLY A 461 -15.77 17.20 13.69
CA GLY A 461 -15.65 15.84 14.17
C GLY A 461 -14.29 15.54 14.79
N VAL A 462 -14.23 14.61 15.74
CA VAL A 462 -12.98 14.19 16.37
C VAL A 462 -12.17 13.32 15.39
N GLY A 463 -10.85 13.45 15.37
CA GLY A 463 -9.97 12.57 14.62
C GLY A 463 -9.89 11.17 15.23
N GLY A 464 -9.79 10.15 14.40
CA GLY A 464 -9.69 8.75 14.83
C GLY A 464 -8.35 8.44 15.48
N ASN A 465 -8.33 7.47 16.39
CA ASN A 465 -7.08 7.03 17.01
C ASN A 465 -6.24 6.21 16.02
N GLY A 466 -4.92 6.27 16.16
CA GLY A 466 -4.00 5.37 15.47
C GLY A 466 -4.08 3.94 16.00
N GLY A 467 -3.72 2.98 15.16
CA GLY A 467 -3.74 1.55 15.47
C GLY A 467 -2.60 1.13 16.40
N TYR A 468 -2.86 0.14 17.24
CA TYR A 468 -1.90 -0.42 18.18
C TYR A 468 -0.81 -1.26 17.49
N ASN A 469 0.43 -1.28 18.00
CA ASN A 469 1.45 -2.29 17.64
C ASN A 469 1.77 -3.22 18.83
N GLY A 470 1.75 -4.53 18.62
CA GLY A 470 1.82 -5.52 19.70
C GLY A 470 3.18 -6.11 20.06
N PHE A 471 4.19 -6.02 19.19
CA PHE A 471 5.47 -6.69 19.45
C PHE A 471 6.72 -5.96 18.92
N ILE A 472 6.79 -5.75 17.61
CA ILE A 472 7.89 -5.02 16.96
C ILE A 472 7.27 -4.03 15.98
N GLY A 473 7.60 -2.75 16.15
CA GLY A 473 7.28 -1.70 15.20
C GLY A 473 6.62 -0.48 15.85
N THR A 474 5.76 0.19 15.09
CA THR A 474 5.27 1.52 15.45
C THR A 474 3.75 1.51 15.60
N GLY A 475 3.21 2.16 16.63
CA GLY A 475 1.81 2.53 16.66
C GLY A 475 1.47 3.50 15.53
N GLY A 476 0.24 3.49 15.07
CA GLY A 476 -0.23 4.37 14.00
C GLY A 476 -0.41 5.81 14.48
N ALA A 477 -0.30 6.79 13.59
CA ALA A 477 -0.60 8.18 13.95
C ALA A 477 -2.11 8.38 14.16
N GLY A 478 -2.49 9.27 15.07
CA GLY A 478 -3.86 9.73 15.22
C GLY A 478 -4.28 10.66 14.07
N GLY A 479 -5.56 10.65 13.74
CA GLY A 479 -6.14 11.50 12.70
C GLY A 479 -6.34 12.94 13.18
N ALA A 480 -6.33 13.89 12.25
CA ALA A 480 -6.62 15.29 12.57
C ALA A 480 -8.10 15.48 12.97
N GLY A 481 -8.36 16.41 13.88
CA GLY A 481 -9.72 16.87 14.17
C GLY A 481 -10.28 17.74 13.04
N GLY A 482 -11.58 17.66 12.81
CA GLY A 482 -12.28 18.44 11.79
C GLY A 482 -12.43 19.91 12.18
N ALA A 483 -12.47 20.80 11.19
CA ALA A 483 -12.73 22.22 11.46
C ALA A 483 -14.19 22.45 11.94
N GLY A 484 -14.40 23.39 12.85
CA GLY A 484 -15.74 23.86 13.21
C GLY A 484 -16.35 24.68 12.06
N GLY A 485 -17.66 24.59 11.88
CA GLY A 485 -18.38 25.36 10.87
C GLY A 485 -18.33 26.86 11.16
N GLY A 486 -18.29 27.68 10.11
CA GLY A 486 -18.43 29.14 10.23
C GLY A 486 -19.91 29.58 10.24
N GLY A 487 -20.20 30.75 10.80
CA GLY A 487 -21.56 31.31 10.79
C GLY A 487 -21.78 32.50 11.72
N GLY A 488 -23.01 32.66 12.21
CA GLY A 488 -23.36 33.71 13.18
C GLY A 488 -22.57 33.59 14.48
N GLN A 489 -22.40 32.36 14.96
CA GLN A 489 -21.43 31.98 15.98
C GLN A 489 -20.53 30.91 15.40
N GLY A 490 -19.21 31.04 15.58
CA GLY A 490 -18.28 30.01 15.15
C GLY A 490 -18.38 28.78 16.05
N ALA A 491 -18.35 27.59 15.46
CA ALA A 491 -18.43 26.34 16.21
C ALA A 491 -17.05 25.80 16.57
N ALA A 492 -16.98 24.94 17.58
CA ALA A 492 -15.71 24.36 18.00
C ALA A 492 -15.10 23.46 16.93
N GLY A 493 -13.77 23.51 16.79
CA GLY A 493 -13.00 22.50 16.08
C GLY A 493 -13.00 21.17 16.83
N GLY A 494 -12.94 20.06 16.11
CA GLY A 494 -12.82 18.73 16.68
C GLY A 494 -11.43 18.46 17.22
N ASN A 495 -11.31 17.62 18.25
CA ASN A 495 -10.01 17.24 18.78
C ASN A 495 -9.26 16.30 17.83
N GLY A 496 -7.93 16.35 17.83
CA GLY A 496 -7.09 15.35 17.17
C GLY A 496 -7.18 13.99 17.87
N GLY A 497 -7.08 12.91 17.10
CA GLY A 497 -7.07 11.54 17.61
C GLY A 497 -5.75 11.20 18.31
N GLY A 498 -5.80 10.26 19.26
CA GLY A 498 -4.59 9.77 19.91
C GLY A 498 -3.72 8.95 18.96
N GLY A 499 -2.41 9.02 19.14
CA GLY A 499 -1.49 8.06 18.52
C GLY A 499 -1.68 6.67 19.10
N GLY A 500 -1.51 5.64 18.28
CA GLY A 500 -1.61 4.26 18.69
C GLY A 500 -0.47 3.86 19.62
N ASP A 501 -0.76 3.06 20.64
CA ASP A 501 0.29 2.54 21.52
C ASP A 501 1.13 1.47 20.80
N ALA A 502 2.34 1.22 21.30
CA ALA A 502 3.21 0.13 20.87
C ALA A 502 3.67 -0.69 22.08
N ALA A 503 3.94 -1.99 21.91
CA ALA A 503 4.46 -2.85 22.97
C ALA A 503 5.42 -3.94 22.45
N GLY A 504 6.11 -4.63 23.37
CA GLY A 504 6.91 -5.82 23.06
C GLY A 504 8.42 -5.62 23.18
N VAL A 505 9.17 -5.82 22.09
CA VAL A 505 10.65 -5.77 22.09
C VAL A 505 11.14 -4.38 21.65
N PHE A 506 10.71 -3.92 20.49
CA PHE A 506 10.98 -2.59 19.96
C PHE A 506 9.65 -1.93 19.62
N GLY A 507 9.29 -0.88 20.35
CA GLY A 507 8.00 -0.21 20.16
C GLY A 507 8.15 1.29 20.09
N THR A 508 7.63 1.92 19.04
CA THR A 508 7.45 3.38 19.02
C THR A 508 5.97 3.72 19.03
N GLY A 509 5.49 4.48 20.01
CA GLY A 509 4.12 4.99 19.99
C GLY A 509 3.89 5.92 18.81
N GLY A 510 2.67 5.92 18.28
CA GLY A 510 2.28 6.78 17.16
C GLY A 510 2.15 8.25 17.56
N ALA A 511 2.32 9.17 16.62
CA ALA A 511 2.07 10.59 16.88
C ALA A 511 0.58 10.86 17.08
N GLY A 512 0.24 11.80 17.96
CA GLY A 512 -1.12 12.32 18.10
C GLY A 512 -1.51 13.20 16.91
N GLY A 513 -2.79 13.20 16.58
CA GLY A 513 -3.35 14.01 15.50
C GLY A 513 -3.47 15.48 15.87
N THR A 514 -3.48 16.37 14.89
CA THR A 514 -3.65 17.81 15.11
C THR A 514 -5.09 18.14 15.49
N GLY A 515 -5.30 19.11 16.37
CA GLY A 515 -6.63 19.66 16.66
C GLY A 515 -7.20 20.44 15.48
N GLY A 516 -8.52 20.38 15.31
CA GLY A 516 -9.24 21.09 14.26
C GLY A 516 -9.34 22.59 14.53
N ALA A 517 -9.37 23.39 13.47
CA ALA A 517 -9.57 24.83 13.59
C ALA A 517 -10.99 25.14 14.10
N GLY A 518 -11.11 26.17 14.94
CA GLY A 518 -12.40 26.72 15.32
C GLY A 518 -13.07 27.47 14.16
N GLY A 519 -14.40 27.45 14.13
CA GLY A 519 -15.19 28.10 13.09
C GLY A 519 -15.13 29.63 13.15
N THR A 520 -15.14 30.29 11.99
CA THR A 520 -15.13 31.75 11.93
C THR A 520 -16.53 32.33 12.14
N THR A 521 -16.65 33.44 12.89
CA THR A 521 -17.87 34.25 12.92
C THR A 521 -17.74 35.51 12.06
N THR A 522 -18.80 35.86 11.34
CA THR A 522 -18.92 37.13 10.62
C THR A 522 -19.96 38.07 11.25
N ALA A 523 -20.59 37.69 12.36
CA ALA A 523 -21.65 38.47 12.99
C ALA A 523 -21.11 39.59 13.88
N ASN A 524 -21.85 40.69 13.96
CA ASN A 524 -21.53 41.80 14.85
C ASN A 524 -21.70 41.39 16.31
N GLY A 525 -20.62 41.44 17.08
CA GLY A 525 -20.60 41.00 18.49
C GLY A 525 -20.60 39.48 18.68
N GLY A 526 -20.38 38.71 17.60
CA GLY A 526 -20.21 37.26 17.68
C GLY A 526 -18.83 36.85 18.18
N THR A 527 -18.73 35.61 18.64
CA THR A 527 -17.47 34.97 19.05
C THR A 527 -17.02 33.94 18.01
N GLY A 528 -15.71 33.87 17.77
CA GLY A 528 -15.15 32.74 17.04
C GLY A 528 -15.42 31.42 17.77
N GLY A 529 -15.31 30.30 17.07
CA GLY A 529 -15.38 28.97 17.67
C GLY A 529 -14.06 28.56 18.30
N ALA A 530 -14.10 27.89 19.46
CA ALA A 530 -12.90 27.36 20.10
C ALA A 530 -12.18 26.36 19.19
N ALA A 531 -10.85 26.34 19.23
CA ALA A 531 -10.08 25.31 18.56
C ALA A 531 -10.20 23.94 19.23
N GLY A 532 -9.99 22.89 18.44
CA GLY A 532 -9.81 21.53 18.94
C GLY A 532 -8.45 21.33 19.59
N LEU A 533 -8.38 20.42 20.57
CA LEU A 533 -7.14 20.04 21.23
C LEU A 533 -6.31 19.11 20.32
N GLY A 534 -4.99 19.15 20.46
CA GLY A 534 -4.10 18.17 19.86
C GLY A 534 -4.26 16.80 20.54
N GLY A 535 -4.19 15.72 19.75
CA GLY A 535 -4.25 14.36 20.25
C GLY A 535 -3.00 13.97 21.02
N ASN A 536 -3.12 13.11 22.03
CA ASN A 536 -1.95 12.62 22.76
C ASN A 536 -1.14 11.65 21.88
N GLY A 537 0.19 11.64 22.04
CA GLY A 537 1.04 10.61 21.46
C GLY A 537 0.82 9.25 22.12
N GLY A 538 1.00 8.19 21.35
CA GLY A 538 0.86 6.81 21.82
C GLY A 538 1.98 6.42 22.77
N ASN A 539 1.66 5.57 23.74
CA ASN A 539 2.64 5.04 24.67
C ASN A 539 3.45 3.91 24.02
N ALA A 540 4.64 3.64 24.54
CA ALA A 540 5.47 2.51 24.14
C ALA A 540 5.81 1.64 25.36
N SER A 541 5.33 0.41 25.44
CA SER A 541 5.63 -0.53 26.54
C SER A 541 6.48 -1.69 26.02
N SER A 542 7.77 -1.47 25.86
CA SER A 542 8.68 -2.41 25.20
C SER A 542 10.09 -2.38 25.78
N ILE A 543 10.96 -3.36 25.46
CA ILE A 543 12.34 -3.36 25.96
C ILE A 543 13.08 -2.09 25.53
N ILE A 544 12.91 -1.68 24.26
CA ILE A 544 13.33 -0.37 23.74
C ILE A 544 12.09 0.40 23.26
N GLY A 545 11.65 1.35 24.08
CA GLY A 545 10.41 2.10 23.88
C GLY A 545 10.63 3.58 23.54
N LEU A 546 10.00 4.06 22.48
CA LEU A 546 9.92 5.49 22.15
C LEU A 546 8.46 5.95 22.20
N GLY A 547 8.12 6.87 23.09
CA GLY A 547 6.78 7.45 23.15
C GLY A 547 6.50 8.31 21.91
N GLY A 548 5.25 8.30 21.45
CA GLY A 548 4.83 9.11 20.31
C GLY A 548 4.74 10.60 20.65
N ALA A 549 4.97 11.47 19.67
CA ALA A 549 4.80 12.91 19.86
C ALA A 549 3.31 13.27 20.02
N GLY A 550 3.01 14.26 20.86
CA GLY A 550 1.69 14.86 20.94
C GLY A 550 1.37 15.70 19.71
N GLY A 551 0.10 15.73 19.31
CA GLY A 551 -0.39 16.51 18.18
C GLY A 551 -0.48 18.01 18.50
N THR A 552 -0.43 18.84 17.47
CA THR A 552 -0.55 20.29 17.65
C THR A 552 -2.00 20.68 17.99
N GLY A 553 -2.19 21.71 18.81
CA GLY A 553 -3.50 22.30 19.03
C GLY A 553 -4.02 23.01 17.78
N GLY A 554 -5.35 23.08 17.63
CA GLY A 554 -5.99 23.77 16.51
C GLY A 554 -5.93 25.29 16.64
N THR A 555 -6.11 26.00 15.54
CA THR A 555 -6.21 27.47 15.56
C THR A 555 -7.60 27.93 15.97
N GLY A 556 -7.70 28.92 16.88
CA GLY A 556 -8.98 29.48 17.30
C GLY A 556 -9.72 30.17 16.16
N GLY A 557 -11.05 30.13 16.19
CA GLY A 557 -11.89 30.73 15.17
C GLY A 557 -11.76 32.26 15.14
N ALA A 558 -11.63 32.82 13.94
CA ALA A 558 -11.59 34.27 13.77
C ALA A 558 -12.99 34.90 13.89
N ALA A 559 -13.03 36.17 14.30
CA ALA A 559 -14.24 36.96 14.42
C ALA A 559 -14.13 38.27 13.62
N THR A 560 -14.68 38.29 12.42
CA THR A 560 -14.44 39.35 11.40
C THR A 560 -15.59 40.36 11.25
N GLY A 561 -16.60 40.32 12.12
CA GLY A 561 -17.71 41.30 12.14
C GLY A 561 -17.28 42.71 12.57
N THR A 562 -18.05 43.74 12.21
CA THR A 562 -17.71 45.16 12.42
C THR A 562 -17.98 45.67 13.85
N GLY A 563 -18.04 44.80 14.86
CA GLY A 563 -18.39 45.11 16.26
C GLY A 563 -17.33 44.69 17.29
N ALA A 564 -17.66 44.70 18.59
CA ALA A 564 -16.79 44.17 19.66
C ALA A 564 -16.73 42.63 19.59
N THR A 565 -15.99 42.13 18.59
CA THR A 565 -15.86 40.70 18.29
C THR A 565 -14.65 40.12 19.00
N THR A 566 -14.81 38.94 19.59
CA THR A 566 -13.71 38.21 20.25
C THR A 566 -13.33 37.00 19.40
N GLY A 567 -12.07 36.94 19.00
CA GLY A 567 -11.48 35.71 18.47
C GLY A 567 -11.48 34.64 19.56
N ALA A 568 -11.56 33.37 19.16
CA ALA A 568 -11.58 32.27 20.12
C ALA A 568 -10.18 31.81 20.49
N ASP A 569 -10.05 31.14 21.63
CA ASP A 569 -8.77 30.59 22.05
C ASP A 569 -8.29 29.46 21.14
N GLY A 570 -6.96 29.37 21.00
CA GLY A 570 -6.27 28.28 20.36
C GLY A 570 -6.28 27.02 21.22
N GLY A 571 -6.19 25.86 20.57
CA GLY A 571 -6.31 24.57 21.24
C GLY A 571 -5.02 24.24 21.97
N THR A 572 -5.09 23.51 23.08
CA THR A 572 -3.87 23.02 23.71
C THR A 572 -3.22 21.93 22.85
N GLY A 573 -1.89 21.89 22.82
CA GLY A 573 -1.15 20.77 22.25
C GLY A 573 -1.40 19.48 23.04
N GLY A 574 -1.35 18.34 22.36
CA GLY A 574 -1.47 17.02 22.98
C GLY A 574 -0.22 16.65 23.76
N ASN A 575 -0.38 15.82 24.78
CA ASN A 575 0.78 15.33 25.54
C ASN A 575 1.57 14.30 24.72
N GLY A 576 2.88 14.23 24.94
CA GLY A 576 3.71 13.14 24.42
C GLY A 576 3.39 11.82 25.12
N GLY A 577 3.52 10.72 24.40
CA GLY A 577 3.28 9.38 24.92
C GLY A 577 4.38 8.93 25.90
N ASN A 578 4.00 8.14 26.90
CA ASN A 578 4.95 7.59 27.85
C ASN A 578 5.69 6.40 27.23
N ALA A 579 6.92 6.14 27.67
CA ALA A 579 7.67 4.97 27.23
C ALA A 579 8.12 4.14 28.44
N THR A 580 7.66 2.90 28.59
CA THR A 580 8.13 1.96 29.61
C THR A 580 9.04 0.90 29.00
N GLY A 581 10.14 0.54 29.68
CA GLY A 581 11.17 -0.33 29.12
C GLY A 581 12.53 -0.29 29.80
N LEU A 582 13.50 -1.05 29.28
CA LEU A 582 14.90 -0.99 29.72
C LEU A 582 15.60 0.26 29.15
N ILE A 583 15.37 0.56 27.88
CA ILE A 583 15.78 1.79 27.21
C ILE A 583 14.50 2.50 26.79
N ASN A 584 14.24 3.67 27.35
CA ASN A 584 12.98 4.36 27.12
C ASN A 584 13.14 5.87 26.99
N PHE A 585 12.39 6.44 26.06
CA PHE A 585 12.30 7.89 25.87
C PHE A 585 10.84 8.25 25.67
N GLY A 586 10.30 9.13 26.53
CA GLY A 586 8.96 9.67 26.32
C GLY A 586 8.90 10.54 25.05
N GLY A 587 7.71 10.66 24.48
CA GLY A 587 7.49 11.50 23.30
C GLY A 587 7.45 12.98 23.65
N GLN A 588 7.68 13.85 22.66
CA GLN A 588 7.55 15.29 22.88
C GLN A 588 6.08 15.71 22.96
N GLY A 589 5.77 16.74 23.75
CA GLY A 589 4.46 17.38 23.74
C GLY A 589 4.24 18.16 22.44
N GLY A 590 2.98 18.26 22.00
CA GLY A 590 2.60 19.04 20.83
C GLY A 590 2.61 20.54 21.13
N VAL A 591 2.83 21.36 20.11
CA VAL A 591 2.69 22.82 20.26
C VAL A 591 1.22 23.21 20.41
N GLY A 592 0.94 24.25 21.20
CA GLY A 592 -0.39 24.84 21.27
C GLY A 592 -0.75 25.56 19.96
N GLY A 593 -2.05 25.66 19.68
CA GLY A 593 -2.55 26.36 18.51
C GLY A 593 -2.68 27.85 18.74
N THR A 594 -2.65 28.64 17.67
CA THR A 594 -2.76 30.10 17.76
C THR A 594 -4.19 30.53 18.09
N GLY A 595 -4.36 31.61 18.85
CA GLY A 595 -5.65 32.26 19.07
C GLY A 595 -6.24 32.84 17.78
N GLY A 596 -7.56 32.94 17.74
CA GLY A 596 -8.30 33.50 16.61
C GLY A 596 -8.17 35.03 16.54
N ALA A 597 -8.15 35.57 15.33
CA ALA A 597 -8.14 37.01 15.12
C ALA A 597 -9.51 37.64 15.45
N GLY A 598 -9.53 38.82 16.07
CA GLY A 598 -10.74 39.58 16.40
C GLY A 598 -10.41 40.96 16.97
N ALA A 599 -11.42 41.78 17.29
CA ALA A 599 -11.20 43.05 17.98
C ALA A 599 -10.52 42.84 19.35
N THR A 600 -10.90 41.74 20.02
CA THR A 600 -10.09 41.11 21.06
C THR A 600 -9.59 39.78 20.51
N PRO A 601 -8.27 39.60 20.28
CA PRO A 601 -7.72 38.31 19.85
C PRO A 601 -7.93 37.24 20.93
N GLY A 602 -8.15 35.99 20.49
CA GLY A 602 -8.16 34.84 21.39
C GLY A 602 -6.76 34.56 21.94
N ALA A 603 -6.68 33.87 23.07
CA ALA A 603 -5.41 33.44 23.63
C ALA A 603 -4.81 32.28 22.80
N ASP A 604 -3.48 32.23 22.71
CA ASP A 604 -2.79 31.05 22.19
C ASP A 604 -2.97 29.88 23.17
N GLY A 605 -3.17 28.68 22.62
CA GLY A 605 -3.26 27.46 23.39
C GLY A 605 -1.93 27.10 24.05
N ALA A 606 -1.99 26.48 25.22
CA ALA A 606 -0.80 25.95 25.88
C ALA A 606 -0.19 24.79 25.08
N GLY A 607 1.14 24.64 25.12
CA GLY A 607 1.81 23.42 24.63
C GLY A 607 1.49 22.21 25.50
N GLY A 608 1.54 21.02 24.90
CA GLY A 608 1.41 19.76 25.60
C GLY A 608 2.66 19.42 26.42
N ILE A 609 2.49 18.58 27.43
CA ILE A 609 3.59 18.10 28.27
C ILE A 609 4.29 16.94 27.55
N GLY A 610 5.62 16.86 27.65
CA GLY A 610 6.36 15.69 27.19
C GLY A 610 5.99 14.41 27.96
N GLY A 611 6.04 13.28 27.28
CA GLY A 611 5.82 11.96 27.87
C GLY A 611 6.89 11.61 28.88
N SER A 612 6.50 10.86 29.90
CA SER A 612 7.42 10.36 30.91
C SER A 612 8.11 9.07 30.44
N PRO A 613 9.42 8.92 30.64
CA PRO A 613 10.07 7.61 30.65
C PRO A 613 9.51 6.80 31.84
N GLY A 614 8.64 5.85 31.54
CA GLY A 614 7.96 4.98 32.47
C GLY A 614 8.90 3.89 32.99
N GLY A 615 9.33 4.08 34.23
CA GLY A 615 10.43 3.32 34.81
C GLY A 615 11.54 4.28 35.15
N GLN A 616 11.25 5.24 36.04
CA GLN A 616 12.34 5.82 36.79
C GLN A 616 12.92 4.70 37.68
N PRO A 617 14.23 4.39 37.65
CA PRO A 617 14.95 4.39 38.90
C PRO A 617 14.78 5.81 39.44
N GLY A 618 13.82 5.96 40.35
CA GLY A 618 13.28 7.24 40.85
C GLY A 618 14.35 8.29 41.01
N ALA A 619 14.19 9.47 40.41
CA ALA A 619 14.88 10.73 40.77
C ALA A 619 16.38 10.65 41.18
N ALA A 620 17.13 9.62 40.75
CA ALA A 620 18.44 9.27 41.32
C ALA A 620 19.53 9.10 40.26
N ALA A 621 19.20 9.15 38.96
CA ALA A 621 20.21 9.15 37.89
C ALA A 621 20.62 10.58 37.46
N ALA A 622 19.68 11.54 37.46
CA ALA A 622 20.02 12.96 37.32
C ALA A 622 20.57 13.55 38.63
N ALA A 623 20.18 12.97 39.79
CA ALA A 623 20.72 13.34 41.08
C ALA A 623 22.05 12.66 41.42
N SER A 624 22.44 11.55 40.78
CA SER A 624 23.74 10.91 41.03
C SER A 624 24.93 11.63 40.37
N VAL A 625 24.70 12.44 39.34
CA VAL A 625 25.75 13.32 38.77
C VAL A 625 25.85 14.62 39.56
N SER A 626 24.73 15.19 40.03
CA SER A 626 24.72 16.42 40.83
C SER A 626 25.13 16.22 42.29
N ALA A 627 24.93 15.01 42.85
CA ALA A 627 25.35 14.66 44.22
C ALA A 627 26.82 14.20 44.34
N LEU A 628 27.55 14.09 43.22
CA LEU A 628 28.98 13.76 43.20
C LEU A 628 29.90 15.00 43.13
N LEU A 629 29.34 16.21 43.03
CA LEU A 629 30.12 17.45 43.10
C LEU A 629 30.00 18.12 44.48
N PRO A 630 31.13 18.45 45.15
CA PRO A 630 31.07 19.31 46.33
C PRO A 630 30.49 20.68 45.97
N ALA A 631 29.74 21.27 46.91
CA ALA A 631 28.86 22.44 46.75
C ALA A 631 29.52 23.76 46.26
N ASN A 632 30.80 23.76 45.86
CA ASN A 632 31.55 24.96 45.49
C ASN A 632 31.90 25.07 43.98
N LEU A 633 31.16 24.39 43.10
CA LEU A 633 31.39 24.43 41.64
C LEU A 633 30.13 24.77 40.82
N SER A 634 29.21 25.53 41.41
CA SER A 634 27.93 25.96 40.81
C SER A 634 28.03 26.92 39.61
N GLY A 635 29.23 27.14 39.05
CA GLY A 635 29.48 28.09 37.97
C GLY A 635 29.78 27.52 36.58
N SER A 636 29.79 26.19 36.35
CA SER A 636 30.27 25.62 35.05
C SER A 636 29.41 24.51 34.42
N ALA A 637 28.16 24.35 34.84
CA ALA A 637 27.26 23.29 34.33
C ALA A 637 26.83 23.42 32.85
N ALA A 638 27.36 24.37 32.09
CA ALA A 638 27.03 24.58 30.69
C ALA A 638 27.90 23.78 29.68
N ALA A 639 28.90 23.01 30.14
CA ALA A 639 29.86 22.35 29.24
C ALA A 639 29.80 20.80 29.19
N ALA A 640 29.13 20.12 30.13
CA ALA A 640 29.22 18.65 30.28
C ALA A 640 28.06 17.86 29.60
N GLY A 641 27.65 18.25 28.40
CA GLY A 641 26.54 17.60 27.67
C GLY A 641 26.70 17.49 26.15
N GLY A 642 27.72 18.11 25.56
CA GLY A 642 27.93 18.12 24.12
C GLY A 642 28.24 16.73 23.55
N ALA A 643 29.07 15.93 24.24
CA ALA A 643 29.47 14.61 23.76
C ALA A 643 28.32 13.59 23.71
N TYR A 644 27.37 13.67 24.65
CA TYR A 644 26.16 12.84 24.64
C TYR A 644 25.17 13.28 23.55
N GLN A 645 25.10 14.58 23.25
CA GLN A 645 24.32 15.12 22.15
C GLN A 645 24.89 14.73 20.78
N ASP A 646 26.21 14.77 20.63
CA ASP A 646 26.92 14.33 19.42
C ASP A 646 26.76 12.82 19.22
N LEU A 647 26.88 12.03 20.29
CA LEU A 647 26.59 10.60 20.26
C LEU A 647 25.17 10.33 19.74
N PHE A 648 24.16 11.01 20.29
CA PHE A 648 22.78 10.83 19.87
C PHE A 648 22.54 11.26 18.42
N THR A 649 23.04 12.44 18.04
CA THR A 649 22.87 13.02 16.71
C THR A 649 23.50 12.14 15.63
N ASN A 650 24.75 11.68 15.86
CA ASN A 650 25.47 10.83 14.91
C ASN A 650 24.84 9.44 14.80
N THR A 651 24.37 8.87 15.92
CA THR A 651 23.71 7.56 15.92
C THR A 651 22.40 7.60 15.13
N VAL A 652 21.56 8.61 15.36
CA VAL A 652 20.29 8.77 14.63
C VAL A 652 20.53 8.99 13.15
N ALA A 653 21.49 9.85 12.77
CA ALA A 653 21.82 10.11 11.37
C ALA A 653 22.32 8.85 10.63
N ASN A 654 23.20 8.07 11.26
CA ASN A 654 23.71 6.83 10.69
C ASN A 654 22.62 5.76 10.55
N LEU A 655 21.73 5.61 11.54
CA LEU A 655 20.59 4.68 11.48
C LEU A 655 19.56 5.07 10.42
N GLN A 656 19.26 6.36 10.26
CA GLN A 656 18.38 6.86 9.21
C GLN A 656 18.97 6.59 7.81
N SER A 657 20.28 6.75 7.64
CA SER A 657 20.98 6.44 6.38
C SER A 657 20.93 4.94 6.03
N ILE A 658 21.09 4.07 7.03
CA ILE A 658 20.94 2.61 6.85
C ILE A 658 19.50 2.26 6.48
N GLY A 659 18.51 2.83 7.19
CA GLY A 659 17.09 2.59 6.94
C GLY A 659 16.64 3.08 5.55
N ALA A 660 17.14 4.22 5.09
CA ALA A 660 16.87 4.73 3.74
C ALA A 660 17.47 3.82 2.65
N THR A 661 18.68 3.30 2.88
CA THR A 661 19.34 2.35 1.96
C THR A 661 18.57 1.03 1.87
N TRP A 662 18.05 0.53 2.99
CA TRP A 662 17.21 -0.67 3.06
C TRP A 662 15.88 -0.50 2.31
N ALA A 663 15.18 0.61 2.55
CA ALA A 663 13.91 0.91 1.88
C ALA A 663 14.07 1.03 0.35
N ALA A 664 15.25 1.44 -0.13
CA ALA A 664 15.55 1.58 -1.55
C ALA A 664 15.80 0.23 -2.27
N ASN A 665 16.23 -0.83 -1.57
CA ASN A 665 16.51 -2.13 -2.22
C ASN A 665 16.38 -3.34 -1.26
N PRO A 666 15.15 -3.83 -0.98
CA PRO A 666 14.90 -4.92 -0.02
C PRO A 666 15.14 -6.35 -0.57
N ALA A 667 15.34 -6.49 -1.88
CA ALA A 667 15.38 -7.78 -2.59
C ALA A 667 16.44 -8.80 -2.09
N PRO A 668 17.70 -8.43 -1.76
CA PRO A 668 18.70 -9.42 -1.35
C PRO A 668 18.44 -10.02 0.05
N PHE A 669 17.60 -9.38 0.87
CA PHE A 669 17.23 -9.85 2.22
C PHE A 669 16.13 -10.91 2.18
N LEU A 670 15.17 -10.76 1.26
CA LEU A 670 14.06 -11.71 1.07
C LEU A 670 14.58 -13.09 0.63
N GLY A 671 15.60 -13.12 -0.23
CA GLY A 671 16.28 -14.36 -0.65
C GLY A 671 17.10 -15.01 0.47
N GLN A 672 17.71 -14.23 1.35
CA GLN A 672 18.61 -14.74 2.39
C GLN A 672 17.88 -15.34 3.60
N ILE A 673 16.71 -14.80 3.98
CA ILE A 673 15.83 -15.41 5.00
C ILE A 673 15.30 -16.76 4.51
N LEU A 674 14.99 -16.88 3.22
CA LEU A 674 14.52 -18.11 2.61
C LEU A 674 15.61 -19.19 2.49
N ILE A 675 16.90 -18.81 2.44
CA ILE A 675 18.01 -19.75 2.25
C ILE A 675 18.72 -20.14 3.56
N ASN A 676 18.65 -19.33 4.63
CA ASN A 676 19.31 -19.62 5.90
C ASN A 676 18.31 -19.72 7.06
N GLN A 677 17.57 -20.83 7.15
CA GLN A 677 16.78 -21.10 8.36
C GLN A 677 17.71 -21.35 9.57
N PHE A 678 17.76 -20.35 10.45
CA PHE A 678 18.12 -20.38 11.89
C PHE A 678 19.60 -20.48 12.37
N GLY A 679 20.63 -20.58 11.52
CA GLY A 679 22.02 -20.70 11.99
C GLY A 679 22.76 -19.37 12.26
N TYR A 680 22.91 -18.52 11.23
CA TYR A 680 23.87 -17.41 11.25
C TYR A 680 23.40 -16.16 11.99
N GLY A 681 22.10 -15.86 11.93
CA GLY A 681 21.53 -14.76 12.71
C GLY A 681 21.74 -14.99 14.21
N GLN A 682 21.57 -16.23 14.68
CA GLN A 682 21.71 -16.57 16.09
C GLN A 682 23.15 -16.40 16.60
N LEU A 683 24.16 -16.77 15.80
CA LEU A 683 25.58 -16.57 16.13
C LEU A 683 25.97 -15.08 16.15
N VAL A 684 25.52 -14.29 15.16
CA VAL A 684 25.80 -12.85 15.10
C VAL A 684 25.10 -12.08 16.23
N PHE A 685 23.82 -12.38 16.50
CA PHE A 685 23.10 -11.77 17.62
C PHE A 685 23.63 -12.20 18.98
N THR A 686 24.14 -13.43 19.11
CA THR A 686 24.78 -13.91 20.34
C THR A 686 26.14 -13.26 20.55
N ALA A 687 26.97 -13.15 19.51
CA ALA A 687 28.28 -12.49 19.56
C ALA A 687 28.14 -10.99 19.85
N LEU A 688 27.22 -10.31 19.15
CA LEU A 688 26.93 -8.89 19.38
C LEU A 688 26.28 -8.66 20.76
N GLY A 689 25.39 -9.55 21.19
CA GLY A 689 24.76 -9.50 22.51
C GLY A 689 25.72 -9.78 23.66
N ASN A 690 26.69 -10.67 23.48
CA ASN A 690 27.78 -10.92 24.44
C ASN A 690 28.73 -9.72 24.50
N ALA A 691 29.19 -9.22 23.34
CA ALA A 691 30.09 -8.06 23.28
C ALA A 691 29.48 -6.80 23.91
N THR A 692 28.17 -6.56 23.68
CA THR A 692 27.44 -5.43 24.27
C THR A 692 27.26 -5.59 25.77
N ARG A 693 27.01 -6.82 26.24
CA ARG A 693 26.89 -7.15 27.67
C ARG A 693 28.22 -6.99 28.39
N ASP A 694 29.31 -7.47 27.81
CA ASP A 694 30.65 -7.39 28.38
C ASP A 694 31.18 -5.94 28.37
N PHE A 695 30.79 -5.15 27.37
CA PHE A 695 31.06 -3.71 27.36
C PHE A 695 30.28 -3.00 28.47
N ALA A 696 29.01 -3.35 28.66
CA ALA A 696 28.18 -2.82 29.75
C ALA A 696 28.71 -3.25 31.14
N LEU A 697 29.26 -4.46 31.28
CA LEU A 697 29.92 -4.94 32.51
C LEU A 697 31.25 -4.20 32.77
N GLY A 698 32.06 -3.95 31.73
CA GLY A 698 33.26 -3.11 31.82
C GLY A 698 32.94 -1.66 32.19
N LEU A 699 31.85 -1.12 31.63
CA LEU A 699 31.33 0.22 31.94
C LEU A 699 30.84 0.33 33.39
N ALA A 700 30.22 -0.72 33.92
CA ALA A 700 29.83 -0.81 35.34
C ALA A 700 31.02 -0.99 36.30
N GLY A 701 32.19 -1.42 35.81
CA GLY A 701 33.44 -1.55 36.58
C GLY A 701 34.31 -0.29 36.66
N LEU A 702 33.93 0.77 35.93
CA LEU A 702 34.62 2.07 35.95
C LEU A 702 34.50 2.86 37.27
N PRO A 703 33.33 2.90 37.96
CA PRO A 703 33.19 3.68 39.20
C PRO A 703 34.17 3.29 40.32
N PRO A 704 34.44 2.00 40.61
CA PRO A 704 35.47 1.59 41.58
C PRO A 704 36.91 1.94 41.16
N ALA A 705 37.23 1.87 39.86
CA ALA A 705 38.54 2.23 39.33
C ALA A 705 38.81 3.75 39.44
N PHE A 706 37.80 4.57 39.15
CA PHE A 706 37.85 6.01 39.37
C PHE A 706 37.93 6.38 40.85
N GLN A 707 37.29 5.61 41.73
CA GLN A 707 37.36 5.81 43.17
C GLN A 707 38.77 5.51 43.74
N SER A 708 39.44 4.48 43.19
CA SER A 708 40.82 4.12 43.55
C SER A 708 41.82 5.16 43.03
N ALA A 709 41.64 5.60 41.79
CA ALA A 709 42.43 6.67 41.21
C ALA A 709 42.27 8.02 41.94
N PHE A 710 41.07 8.32 42.42
CA PHE A 710 40.81 9.50 43.24
C PHE A 710 41.52 9.41 44.60
N GLN A 711 41.57 8.23 45.21
CA GLN A 711 42.34 8.02 46.45
C GLN A 711 43.85 8.15 46.23
N ALA A 712 44.40 7.64 45.11
CA ALA A 712 45.80 7.82 44.74
C ALA A 712 46.13 9.30 44.47
N LEU A 713 45.22 10.03 43.81
CA LEU A 713 45.39 11.46 43.53
C LEU A 713 45.32 12.33 44.80
N VAL A 714 44.42 12.01 45.73
CA VAL A 714 44.34 12.68 47.05
C VAL A 714 45.58 12.39 47.89
N ALA A 715 46.23 11.23 47.69
CA ALA A 715 47.52 10.90 48.31
C ALA A 715 48.73 11.57 47.64
N GLY A 716 48.54 12.35 46.57
CA GLY A 716 49.60 13.01 45.80
C GLY A 716 50.32 12.10 44.80
N ASP A 717 49.84 10.87 44.61
CA ASP A 717 50.37 9.91 43.64
C ASP A 717 49.63 9.99 42.30
N VAL A 718 50.05 10.97 41.49
CA VAL A 718 49.52 11.18 40.14
C VAL A 718 49.83 9.99 39.23
N GLY A 719 50.91 9.26 39.46
CA GLY A 719 51.29 8.08 38.69
C GLY A 719 50.36 6.89 38.95
N GLY A 720 50.04 6.64 40.22
CA GLY A 720 49.06 5.63 40.65
C GLY A 720 47.65 5.93 40.14
N ALA A 721 47.21 7.19 40.23
CA ALA A 721 45.91 7.61 39.72
C ALA A 721 45.74 7.39 38.21
N VAL A 722 46.79 7.67 37.43
CA VAL A 722 46.78 7.44 35.98
C VAL A 722 46.82 5.95 35.64
N SER A 723 47.54 5.14 36.41
CA SER A 723 47.60 3.68 36.23
C SER A 723 46.25 3.00 36.50
N ASP A 724 45.56 3.40 37.57
CA ASP A 724 44.26 2.83 37.95
C ASP A 724 43.15 3.21 36.95
N ILE A 725 43.20 4.43 36.41
CA ILE A 725 42.31 4.89 35.34
C ILE A 725 42.59 4.12 34.05
N ALA A 726 43.86 3.96 33.69
CA ALA A 726 44.27 3.20 32.50
C ALA A 726 43.84 1.73 32.59
N GLU A 727 43.96 1.10 33.77
CA GLU A 727 43.56 -0.29 33.99
C GLU A 727 42.03 -0.49 34.00
N GLY A 728 41.26 0.47 34.54
CA GLY A 728 39.80 0.47 34.47
C GLY A 728 39.26 0.65 33.05
N LEU A 729 39.91 1.50 32.26
CA LEU A 729 39.55 1.75 30.86
C LEU A 729 40.02 0.65 29.91
N SER A 730 41.13 -0.05 30.21
CA SER A 730 41.57 -1.21 29.40
C SER A 730 40.61 -2.40 29.52
N LYS A 731 40.03 -2.61 30.71
CA LYS A 731 39.03 -3.67 30.97
C LYS A 731 37.69 -3.44 30.26
N LEU A 732 37.46 -2.24 29.72
CA LEU A 732 36.29 -1.91 28.89
C LEU A 732 36.37 -2.52 27.49
N VAL A 733 37.58 -2.85 27.02
CA VAL A 733 37.84 -3.32 25.64
C VAL A 733 38.35 -4.76 25.62
N VAL A 734 39.18 -5.16 26.60
CA VAL A 734 39.70 -6.54 26.76
C VAL A 734 39.75 -6.87 28.24
N THR A 735 39.04 -7.92 28.67
CA THR A 735 38.93 -8.30 30.10
C THR A 735 39.97 -9.34 30.53
N GLY A 736 40.61 -10.04 29.59
CA GLY A 736 41.70 -11.00 29.86
C GLY A 736 42.00 -11.93 28.67
N VAL A 737 42.89 -12.90 28.88
CA VAL A 737 43.19 -13.98 27.93
C VAL A 737 43.09 -15.31 28.68
N ASP A 738 42.18 -16.19 28.28
CA ASP A 738 42.08 -17.53 28.85
C ASP A 738 43.15 -18.41 28.19
N THR A 739 44.12 -18.80 29.00
CA THR A 739 45.28 -19.61 28.61
C THR A 739 45.18 -21.06 29.09
N SER A 740 43.98 -21.48 29.54
CA SER A 740 43.75 -22.84 30.05
C SER A 740 43.95 -23.93 28.99
N ASP A 741 43.85 -23.57 27.70
CA ASP A 741 44.17 -24.41 26.55
C ASP A 741 45.15 -23.65 25.63
N LEU A 742 46.44 -24.01 25.66
CA LEU A 742 47.47 -23.37 24.84
C LEU A 742 47.28 -23.60 23.33
N ALA A 743 46.41 -24.53 22.91
CA ALA A 743 46.05 -24.72 21.51
C ALA A 743 44.92 -23.78 21.05
N ASN A 744 44.22 -23.10 21.97
CA ASN A 744 43.06 -22.27 21.67
C ASN A 744 42.95 -21.08 22.63
N ILE A 745 43.89 -20.14 22.49
CA ILE A 745 43.97 -18.92 23.30
C ILE A 745 42.73 -18.05 23.01
N LYS A 746 41.83 -17.91 24.00
CA LYS A 746 40.63 -17.06 23.87
C LYS A 746 40.88 -15.68 24.45
N VAL A 747 40.68 -14.64 23.65
CA VAL A 747 40.59 -13.25 24.14
C VAL A 747 39.24 -13.10 24.84
N LEU A 748 39.20 -12.57 26.05
CA LEU A 748 37.96 -12.29 26.81
C LEU A 748 37.63 -10.80 26.75
N GLY A 749 36.33 -10.48 26.75
CA GLY A 749 35.79 -9.13 26.69
C GLY A 749 35.16 -8.79 25.33
N PRO A 750 34.71 -7.55 25.12
CA PRO A 750 33.91 -7.16 23.95
C PRO A 750 34.54 -7.48 22.60
N VAL A 751 35.87 -7.38 22.50
CA VAL A 751 36.63 -7.75 21.30
C VAL A 751 36.71 -9.26 21.12
N GLY A 752 36.81 -10.03 22.21
CA GLY A 752 36.83 -11.49 22.21
C GLY A 752 35.50 -12.12 21.81
N ASP A 753 34.39 -11.50 22.22
CA ASP A 753 33.02 -11.93 21.92
C ASP A 753 32.60 -11.70 20.46
N LEU A 754 33.33 -10.86 19.72
CA LEU A 754 33.14 -10.64 18.28
C LEU A 754 33.92 -11.65 17.42
N LEU A 755 34.93 -12.35 17.98
CA LEU A 755 35.73 -13.36 17.26
C LEU A 755 34.92 -14.54 16.69
N PRO A 756 33.83 -15.05 17.31
CA PRO A 756 32.99 -16.11 16.74
C PRO A 756 32.30 -15.74 15.42
N ILE A 757 32.16 -14.45 15.09
CA ILE A 757 31.66 -14.02 13.77
C ILE A 757 32.63 -14.46 12.65
N LEU A 758 33.92 -14.64 12.98
CA LEU A 758 34.96 -15.09 12.06
C LEU A 758 34.95 -16.61 11.82
N SER A 759 34.27 -17.40 12.67
CA SER A 759 34.16 -18.86 12.50
C SER A 759 32.94 -19.30 11.68
N ILE A 760 32.09 -18.36 11.27
CA ILE A 760 30.87 -18.59 10.46
C ILE A 760 31.12 -19.48 9.21
N PRO A 761 32.26 -19.39 8.48
CA PRO A 761 32.49 -20.24 7.30
C PRO A 761 32.97 -21.67 7.60
N GLY A 762 33.34 -22.00 8.85
CA GLY A 762 33.95 -23.28 9.20
C GLY A 762 32.98 -24.45 9.37
N ASP A 763 31.71 -24.18 9.73
CA ASP A 763 30.81 -25.21 10.27
C ASP A 763 29.57 -25.52 9.42
N SER A 764 29.49 -25.05 8.17
CA SER A 764 28.30 -25.22 7.32
C SER A 764 28.58 -25.97 6.02
N ALA A 765 28.44 -27.30 6.08
CA ALA A 765 28.40 -28.16 4.90
C ALA A 765 27.03 -28.12 4.20
N PHE A 766 27.06 -27.96 2.86
CA PHE A 766 26.13 -28.44 1.81
C PHE A 766 25.66 -27.37 0.78
N ASN A 767 26.48 -27.19 -0.28
CA ASN A 767 26.16 -26.96 -1.72
C ASN A 767 27.19 -26.02 -2.37
N PHE A 768 28.20 -26.61 -3.03
CA PHE A 768 29.58 -26.13 -2.92
C PHE A 768 30.28 -26.08 -4.30
N ALA A 769 30.18 -24.96 -5.04
CA ALA A 769 31.23 -24.61 -6.03
C ALA A 769 31.43 -23.09 -6.15
N ASN A 770 30.39 -22.31 -6.45
CA ASN A 770 30.50 -20.85 -6.60
C ASN A 770 30.20 -20.08 -5.30
N VAL A 771 29.26 -20.57 -4.49
CA VAL A 771 28.92 -20.03 -3.15
C VAL A 771 30.04 -20.26 -2.14
N ILE A 772 30.97 -21.18 -2.40
CA ILE A 772 32.17 -21.42 -1.57
C ILE A 772 33.14 -20.27 -1.66
N LYS A 773 33.34 -19.77 -2.89
CA LYS A 773 34.45 -18.88 -3.18
C LYS A 773 34.20 -17.57 -2.46
N THR A 774 33.00 -17.02 -2.53
CA THR A 774 32.64 -15.73 -1.93
C THR A 774 32.96 -15.57 -0.43
N PRO A 775 32.59 -16.49 0.48
CA PRO A 775 32.94 -16.43 1.91
C PRO A 775 34.35 -16.92 2.26
N THR A 776 35.11 -17.52 1.32
CA THR A 776 36.51 -17.93 1.53
C THR A 776 37.52 -17.11 0.72
N ASP A 777 37.04 -16.19 -0.10
CA ASP A 777 37.83 -15.31 -0.94
C ASP A 777 38.49 -14.26 -0.06
N THR A 778 39.74 -14.50 0.31
CA THR A 778 40.59 -13.54 1.04
C THR A 778 41.40 -12.67 0.07
N THR A 779 41.08 -12.68 -1.23
CA THR A 779 41.85 -11.93 -2.21
C THR A 779 41.72 -10.43 -1.98
N VAL A 780 42.87 -9.78 -2.00
CA VAL A 780 43.02 -8.33 -2.07
C VAL A 780 43.67 -8.08 -3.42
N SER A 781 42.87 -7.65 -4.40
CA SER A 781 43.40 -7.22 -5.69
C SER A 781 43.43 -5.71 -5.73
N VAL A 782 44.57 -5.14 -6.13
CA VAL A 782 44.74 -3.70 -6.32
C VAL A 782 45.34 -3.50 -7.71
N GLU A 783 44.64 -2.78 -8.57
CA GLU A 783 45.03 -2.54 -9.95
C GLU A 783 45.02 -1.04 -10.26
N PHE A 784 46.04 -0.57 -10.99
CA PHE A 784 46.05 0.78 -11.55
C PHE A 784 45.31 0.75 -12.90
N ALA A 785 44.10 1.28 -12.94
CA ALA A 785 43.25 1.32 -14.13
C ALA A 785 43.72 2.37 -15.15
N SER A 786 44.30 3.48 -14.71
CA SER A 786 45.09 4.38 -15.56
C SER A 786 46.11 5.15 -14.74
N TYR A 787 47.20 5.60 -15.38
CA TYR A 787 48.31 6.29 -14.69
C TYR A 787 48.21 7.82 -14.80
N ILE A 788 47.42 8.35 -15.75
CA ILE A 788 47.23 9.79 -15.97
C ILE A 788 45.81 10.04 -16.53
N PRO A 789 44.86 10.61 -15.76
CA PRO A 789 44.91 10.84 -14.30
C PRO A 789 44.86 9.50 -13.53
N PRO A 790 45.63 9.34 -12.43
CA PRO A 790 45.73 8.06 -11.75
C PRO A 790 44.36 7.58 -11.25
N THR A 791 44.00 6.34 -11.58
CA THR A 791 42.79 5.66 -11.11
C THR A 791 43.17 4.28 -10.59
N ILE A 792 42.75 3.97 -9.36
CA ILE A 792 43.07 2.72 -8.69
C ILE A 792 41.76 1.97 -8.44
N ASN A 793 41.71 0.70 -8.77
CA ASN A 793 40.63 -0.19 -8.38
C ASN A 793 41.14 -1.19 -7.35
N ALA A 794 40.43 -1.33 -6.22
CA ALA A 794 40.74 -2.33 -5.21
C ALA A 794 39.51 -3.20 -4.90
N THR A 795 39.64 -4.51 -5.07
CA THR A 795 38.59 -5.47 -4.69
C THR A 795 39.04 -6.22 -3.44
N LEU A 796 38.24 -6.11 -2.38
CA LEU A 796 38.42 -6.84 -1.14
C LEU A 796 37.40 -7.98 -1.11
N GLY A 797 37.87 -9.20 -0.97
CA GLY A 797 37.04 -10.35 -0.68
C GLY A 797 36.24 -10.17 0.62
N LEU A 798 35.08 -10.81 0.71
CA LEU A 798 34.08 -10.58 1.77
C LEU A 798 34.63 -10.73 3.20
N PRO A 799 35.44 -11.76 3.53
CA PRO A 799 36.02 -11.89 4.87
C PRO A 799 36.96 -10.74 5.22
N VAL A 800 37.75 -10.25 4.25
CA VAL A 800 38.72 -9.15 4.49
C VAL A 800 37.99 -7.83 4.72
N ALA A 801 36.94 -7.55 3.95
CA ALA A 801 36.09 -6.37 4.13
C ALA A 801 35.38 -6.38 5.50
N LEU A 802 34.75 -7.50 5.86
CA LEU A 802 34.06 -7.63 7.15
C LEU A 802 35.04 -7.63 8.34
N THR A 803 36.27 -8.14 8.16
CA THR A 803 37.31 -8.06 9.21
C THR A 803 37.72 -6.62 9.46
N LEU A 804 37.87 -5.82 8.40
CA LEU A 804 38.20 -4.41 8.52
C LEU A 804 37.03 -3.60 9.12
N ASP A 805 35.80 -3.91 8.73
CA ASP A 805 34.57 -3.32 9.29
C ASP A 805 34.35 -3.70 10.77
N ALA A 806 34.77 -4.91 11.19
CA ALA A 806 34.66 -5.38 12.58
C ALA A 806 35.80 -4.86 13.47
N ALA A 807 37.02 -4.77 12.94
CA ALA A 807 38.16 -4.21 13.66
C ALA A 807 38.08 -2.68 13.81
N GLY A 808 37.32 -2.02 12.92
CA GLY A 808 37.22 -0.57 12.88
C GLY A 808 36.73 0.06 14.18
N SER A 809 35.71 -0.53 14.81
CA SER A 809 35.11 -0.01 16.05
C SER A 809 36.09 -0.05 17.24
N ALA A 810 36.95 -1.07 17.32
CA ALA A 810 37.98 -1.18 18.34
C ALA A 810 39.07 -0.11 18.14
N VAL A 811 39.47 0.15 16.89
CA VAL A 811 40.48 1.16 16.55
C VAL A 811 39.94 2.58 16.80
N THR A 812 38.70 2.87 16.40
CA THR A 812 38.08 4.17 16.62
C THR A 812 37.77 4.41 18.11
N SER A 813 37.43 3.37 18.86
CA SER A 813 37.35 3.44 20.33
C SER A 813 38.69 3.69 21.00
N ALA A 814 39.77 3.06 20.54
CA ALA A 814 41.11 3.29 21.08
C ALA A 814 41.59 4.72 20.80
N ASN A 815 41.31 5.26 19.61
CA ASN A 815 41.61 6.66 19.27
C ASN A 815 40.76 7.65 20.08
N ALA A 816 39.47 7.34 20.29
CA ALA A 816 38.59 8.13 21.15
C ALA A 816 39.06 8.13 22.61
N LEU A 817 39.51 6.97 23.11
CA LEU A 817 40.11 6.82 24.43
C LEU A 817 41.40 7.64 24.57
N GLY A 818 42.28 7.61 23.57
CA GLY A 818 43.49 8.44 23.54
C GLY A 818 43.18 9.94 23.55
N THR A 819 42.09 10.34 22.88
CA THR A 819 41.60 11.72 22.85
C THR A 819 41.07 12.15 24.23
N SER A 820 40.31 11.30 24.91
CA SER A 820 39.82 11.56 26.28
C SER A 820 40.96 11.63 27.30
N VAL A 821 41.94 10.73 27.24
CA VAL A 821 43.11 10.75 28.12
C VAL A 821 43.95 12.02 27.91
N THR A 822 44.16 12.42 26.65
CA THR A 822 44.90 13.64 26.31
C THR A 822 44.16 14.90 26.80
N ALA A 823 42.83 14.93 26.69
CA ALA A 823 42.00 16.03 27.19
C ALA A 823 42.10 16.16 28.72
N VAL A 824 42.06 15.06 29.45
CA VAL A 824 42.24 15.04 30.91
C VAL A 824 43.66 15.50 31.29
N VAL A 825 44.70 14.95 30.64
CA VAL A 825 46.10 15.30 30.93
C VAL A 825 46.38 16.78 30.66
N ASN A 826 45.92 17.32 29.52
CA ASN A 826 46.09 18.72 29.18
C ASN A 826 45.37 19.66 30.15
N ALA A 827 44.16 19.30 30.59
CA ALA A 827 43.39 20.09 31.53
C ALA A 827 44.02 20.09 32.94
N VAL A 828 44.56 18.95 33.38
CA VAL A 828 45.29 18.82 34.65
C VAL A 828 46.62 19.58 34.60
N GLN A 829 47.39 19.46 33.51
CA GLN A 829 48.64 20.21 33.32
C GLN A 829 48.41 21.72 33.25
N ALA A 830 47.25 22.16 32.72
CA ALA A 830 46.84 23.56 32.70
C ALA A 830 46.26 24.07 34.02
N GLY A 831 46.12 23.23 35.06
CA GLY A 831 45.49 23.58 36.33
C GLY A 831 43.98 23.85 36.24
N ASN A 832 43.33 23.46 35.13
CA ASN A 832 41.91 23.69 34.86
C ASN A 832 41.07 22.47 35.27
N TRP A 833 40.80 22.37 36.57
CA TRP A 833 40.06 21.26 37.17
C TRP A 833 38.62 21.07 36.64
N PRO A 834 37.83 22.14 36.38
CA PRO A 834 36.52 21.98 35.74
C PRO A 834 36.58 21.33 34.35
N ALA A 835 37.58 21.67 33.54
CA ALA A 835 37.75 21.05 32.21
C ALA A 835 38.23 19.59 32.30
N ALA A 836 39.07 19.26 33.29
CA ALA A 836 39.52 17.89 33.51
C ALA A 836 38.36 16.97 33.95
N ILE A 837 37.47 17.48 34.82
CA ILE A 837 36.26 16.76 35.25
C ILE A 837 35.26 16.64 34.11
N GLY A 838 35.04 17.71 33.32
CA GLY A 838 34.18 17.67 32.14
C GLY A 838 34.65 16.63 31.11
N ALA A 839 35.94 16.65 30.76
CA ALA A 839 36.53 15.67 29.85
C ALA A 839 36.42 14.22 30.36
N LEU A 840 36.44 14.02 31.68
CA LEU A 840 36.26 12.71 32.32
C LEU A 840 34.79 12.24 32.29
N VAL A 841 33.84 13.14 32.52
CA VAL A 841 32.40 12.87 32.45
C VAL A 841 31.95 12.60 31.01
N ASP A 842 32.56 13.28 30.04
CA ASP A 842 32.28 13.09 28.62
C ASP A 842 33.01 11.88 28.02
N ALA A 843 34.06 11.36 28.67
CA ALA A 843 34.88 10.26 28.16
C ALA A 843 34.07 9.00 27.78
N PRO A 844 33.08 8.53 28.57
CA PRO A 844 32.23 7.40 28.17
C PRO A 844 31.42 7.69 26.90
N ALA A 845 30.88 8.90 26.74
CA ALA A 845 30.13 9.29 25.55
C ALA A 845 31.04 9.39 24.32
N VAL A 846 32.25 9.94 24.47
CA VAL A 846 33.25 10.06 23.41
C VAL A 846 33.74 8.67 22.96
N VAL A 847 34.00 7.75 23.89
CA VAL A 847 34.40 6.38 23.58
C VAL A 847 33.27 5.57 22.96
N ALA A 848 32.03 5.70 23.46
CA ALA A 848 30.85 5.08 22.87
C ALA A 848 30.56 5.64 21.47
N ASN A 849 30.73 6.95 21.27
CA ASN A 849 30.59 7.58 19.96
C ASN A 849 31.69 7.12 19.00
N GLY A 850 32.93 6.95 19.48
CA GLY A 850 34.02 6.33 18.72
C GLY A 850 33.68 4.90 18.30
N PHE A 851 33.13 4.10 19.21
CA PHE A 851 32.76 2.70 18.96
C PHE A 851 31.63 2.56 17.93
N LEU A 852 30.58 3.37 18.08
CA LEU A 852 29.37 3.27 17.26
C LEU A 852 29.48 4.05 15.95
N ASN A 853 30.04 5.26 16.00
CA ASN A 853 29.97 6.25 14.91
C ASN A 853 31.34 6.82 14.49
N GLY A 854 32.44 6.39 15.12
CA GLY A 854 33.77 6.94 14.85
C GLY A 854 34.25 6.63 13.43
N GLN A 855 35.11 7.49 12.89
CA GLN A 855 35.75 7.30 11.59
C GLN A 855 37.25 7.53 11.72
N GLY A 856 38.07 6.67 11.12
CA GLY A 856 39.52 6.78 11.11
C GLY A 856 40.11 6.14 9.86
N THR A 857 41.43 6.21 9.68
CA THR A 857 42.12 5.57 8.55
C THR A 857 43.38 4.83 9.00
N ILE A 858 43.69 3.72 8.33
CA ILE A 858 44.94 2.96 8.42
C ILE A 858 45.65 3.07 7.08
N THR A 859 46.89 3.51 7.13
CA THR A 859 47.71 3.85 5.98
C THR A 859 48.62 2.67 5.60
N VAL A 860 48.52 2.15 4.37
CA VAL A 860 49.35 1.04 3.87
C VAL A 860 50.17 1.49 2.66
N PRO A 861 51.52 1.44 2.74
CA PRO A 861 52.38 1.79 1.61
C PRO A 861 52.35 0.68 0.54
N LEU A 862 52.19 1.07 -0.73
CA LEU A 862 52.33 0.20 -1.89
C LEU A 862 53.70 0.40 -2.57
N SER A 863 54.40 -0.70 -2.82
CA SER A 863 55.57 -0.69 -3.70
C SER A 863 55.13 -0.83 -5.15
N VAL A 864 55.20 0.25 -5.93
CA VAL A 864 54.83 0.27 -7.36
C VAL A 864 56.02 0.77 -8.17
N PRO A 865 56.43 0.11 -9.28
CA PRO A 865 57.71 0.42 -9.95
C PRO A 865 57.80 1.78 -10.65
N VAL A 866 56.68 2.53 -10.77
CA VAL A 866 56.54 3.67 -11.69
C VAL A 866 56.12 4.97 -10.97
N VAL A 867 55.95 4.94 -9.65
CA VAL A 867 55.56 6.12 -8.83
C VAL A 867 56.54 6.28 -7.67
N ASP A 868 56.77 7.51 -7.18
CA ASP A 868 57.75 7.80 -6.12
C ASP A 868 57.30 7.20 -4.77
N SER A 869 56.00 7.29 -4.47
CA SER A 869 55.35 6.57 -3.37
C SER A 869 53.85 6.48 -3.59
N ALA A 870 53.23 5.34 -3.30
CA ALA A 870 51.77 5.19 -3.29
C ALA A 870 51.32 4.67 -1.93
N VAL A 871 50.25 5.24 -1.38
CA VAL A 871 49.77 4.91 -0.06
C VAL A 871 48.25 4.80 -0.08
N ILE A 872 47.71 3.66 0.34
CA ILE A 872 46.27 3.44 0.45
C ILE A 872 45.82 3.79 1.87
N ASN A 873 44.78 4.62 1.99
CA ASN A 873 44.17 4.96 3.28
C ASN A 873 42.90 4.12 3.45
N PHE A 874 43.03 2.98 4.13
CA PHE A 874 41.89 2.12 4.46
C PHE A 874 41.06 2.76 5.58
N PRO A 875 39.75 3.00 5.39
CA PRO A 875 38.91 3.52 6.45
C PRO A 875 38.68 2.44 7.52
N VAL A 876 38.73 2.85 8.79
CA VAL A 876 38.35 2.06 9.95
C VAL A 876 37.21 2.79 10.66
N ASN A 877 36.03 2.17 10.73
CA ASN A 877 34.82 2.85 11.15
C ASN A 877 34.14 2.17 12.35
N GLY A 878 33.36 2.96 13.08
CA GLY A 878 32.44 2.49 14.10
C GLY A 878 31.33 1.63 13.50
N ILE A 879 30.70 0.83 14.36
CA ILE A 879 29.78 -0.25 13.98
C ILE A 879 28.63 0.19 13.05
N LEU A 880 28.17 1.43 13.17
CA LEU A 880 26.98 1.96 12.49
C LEU A 880 27.30 2.84 11.28
N VAL A 881 28.57 3.09 10.95
CA VAL A 881 28.92 4.03 9.88
C VAL A 881 28.54 3.47 8.51
N PRO A 882 27.76 4.20 7.69
CA PRO A 882 27.39 3.74 6.35
C PRO A 882 28.59 3.47 5.43
N PRO A 883 28.48 2.55 4.46
CA PRO A 883 29.57 2.24 3.54
C PRO A 883 29.87 3.44 2.63
N HIS A 884 31.14 3.79 2.49
CA HIS A 884 31.58 4.91 1.65
C HIS A 884 32.86 4.58 0.85
N ALA A 885 33.13 5.38 -0.18
CA ALA A 885 34.34 5.26 -0.98
C ALA A 885 35.56 5.79 -0.20
N TYR A 886 36.74 5.21 -0.43
CA TYR A 886 37.99 5.58 0.21
C TYR A 886 39.08 5.94 -0.81
N THR A 887 40.14 6.61 -0.34
CA THR A 887 41.14 7.25 -1.19
C THR A 887 42.54 6.65 -1.02
N ALA A 888 43.35 6.77 -2.07
CA ALA A 888 44.80 6.57 -2.03
C ALA A 888 45.52 7.87 -2.35
N THR A 889 46.64 8.12 -1.70
CA THR A 889 47.53 9.23 -2.04
C THR A 889 48.69 8.67 -2.87
N VAL A 890 48.86 9.16 -4.11
CA VAL A 890 49.91 8.75 -5.04
C VAL A 890 50.82 9.93 -5.34
N VAL A 891 52.14 9.73 -5.19
CA VAL A 891 53.17 10.73 -5.50
C VAL A 891 53.87 10.33 -6.79
N ILE A 892 53.82 11.21 -7.79
CA ILE A 892 54.48 11.03 -9.09
C ILE A 892 55.28 12.29 -9.39
N ALA A 893 56.60 12.16 -9.57
CA ALA A 893 57.51 13.28 -9.83
C ALA A 893 57.41 14.40 -8.78
N GLY A 894 57.22 14.03 -7.51
CA GLY A 894 57.08 14.97 -6.38
C GLY A 894 55.72 15.69 -6.24
N LEU A 895 54.71 15.36 -7.07
CA LEU A 895 53.34 15.90 -6.95
C LEU A 895 52.40 14.85 -6.33
N SER A 896 51.65 15.24 -5.29
CA SER A 896 50.67 14.39 -4.60
C SER A 896 49.29 14.47 -5.24
N TYR A 897 48.70 13.32 -5.53
CA TYR A 897 47.35 13.16 -6.06
C TYR A 897 46.52 12.31 -5.10
N ASP A 898 45.36 12.82 -4.66
CA ASP A 898 44.35 12.01 -3.97
C ASP A 898 43.45 11.33 -5.01
N VAL A 899 43.50 10.01 -5.04
CA VAL A 899 42.85 9.16 -6.02
C VAL A 899 41.73 8.40 -5.32
N PRO A 900 40.45 8.59 -5.70
CA PRO A 900 39.37 7.74 -5.21
C PRO A 900 39.59 6.32 -5.72
N ILE A 901 39.53 5.35 -4.82
CA ILE A 901 39.68 3.94 -5.16
C ILE A 901 38.30 3.39 -5.55
N GLY A 902 38.16 2.91 -6.78
CA GLY A 902 36.97 2.19 -7.23
C GLY A 902 36.95 0.77 -6.67
N GLY A 903 35.79 0.28 -6.22
CA GLY A 903 35.67 -1.11 -5.76
C GLY A 903 34.77 -1.30 -4.53
N THR A 904 35.14 -2.24 -3.66
CA THR A 904 34.38 -2.65 -2.45
C THR A 904 34.20 -1.48 -1.48
N PRO A 905 32.97 -0.98 -1.23
CA PRO A 905 32.74 0.05 -0.19
C PRO A 905 33.01 -0.52 1.20
N ILE A 906 33.62 0.27 2.09
CA ILE A 906 33.99 -0.12 3.46
C ILE A 906 33.22 0.77 4.43
N GLY A 907 32.66 0.21 5.50
CA GLY A 907 31.74 0.88 6.41
C GLY A 907 31.90 0.36 7.84
N GLY A 908 30.79 0.31 8.59
CA GLY A 908 30.70 -0.42 9.85
C GLY A 908 30.22 -1.85 9.64
N ILE A 909 30.49 -2.73 10.61
CA ILE A 909 30.11 -4.15 10.52
C ILE A 909 28.60 -4.39 10.35
N VAL A 910 27.74 -3.52 10.90
CA VAL A 910 26.29 -3.63 10.74
C VAL A 910 25.87 -3.35 9.29
N PRO A 911 26.24 -2.21 8.67
CA PRO A 911 26.02 -2.01 7.24
C PRO A 911 26.72 -3.03 6.33
N GLY A 912 27.90 -3.53 6.70
CA GLY A 912 28.63 -4.57 5.97
C GLY A 912 27.84 -5.89 5.90
N LEU A 913 27.23 -6.30 7.02
CA LEU A 913 26.39 -7.50 7.09
C LEU A 913 24.99 -7.31 6.45
N LEU A 914 24.44 -6.10 6.50
CA LEU A 914 23.10 -5.80 5.98
C LEU A 914 23.08 -5.51 4.48
N ASN A 915 24.13 -4.89 3.94
CA ASN A 915 24.16 -4.42 2.55
C ASN A 915 25.21 -5.16 1.71
N TYR A 916 26.46 -5.23 2.17
CA TYR A 916 27.57 -5.73 1.35
C TYR A 916 27.59 -7.27 1.26
N ALA A 917 27.47 -7.99 2.38
CA ALA A 917 27.47 -9.45 2.39
C ALA A 917 26.36 -10.05 1.51
N PRO A 918 25.07 -9.62 1.63
CA PRO A 918 24.00 -10.16 0.79
C PRO A 918 24.19 -9.88 -0.71
N GLN A 919 24.74 -8.72 -1.09
CA GLN A 919 25.04 -8.39 -2.49
C GLN A 919 26.13 -9.29 -3.09
N GLN A 920 27.16 -9.63 -2.32
CA GLN A 920 28.21 -10.55 -2.78
C GLN A 920 27.69 -11.99 -2.91
N PHE A 921 26.81 -12.43 -2.01
CA PHE A 921 26.14 -13.72 -2.14
C PHE A 921 25.16 -13.76 -3.33
N ALA A 922 24.38 -12.70 -3.56
CA ALA A 922 23.49 -12.57 -4.72
C ALA A 922 24.26 -12.65 -6.05
N LYS A 923 25.40 -11.93 -6.15
CA LYS A 923 26.31 -12.02 -7.30
C LYS A 923 26.89 -13.42 -7.50
N ALA A 924 27.14 -14.17 -6.42
CA ALA A 924 27.68 -15.53 -6.49
C ALA A 924 26.67 -16.59 -6.98
N ILE A 925 25.37 -16.31 -6.84
CA ILE A 925 24.27 -17.17 -7.33
C ILE A 925 23.66 -16.67 -8.65
N GLY A 926 24.18 -15.57 -9.23
CA GLY A 926 23.81 -15.07 -10.56
C GLY A 926 22.51 -14.26 -10.63
N ALA A 927 22.10 -13.62 -9.52
CA ALA A 927 20.89 -12.77 -9.45
C ALA A 927 21.20 -11.28 -9.65
#